data_AF-A0A2U3KFL3-F1
#
_entry.id   AF-A0A2U3KFL3-F1
#
_cell.length_a   1.000
_cell.length_b   1.000
_cell.length_c   1.000
_cell.angle_alpha   90.00
_cell.angle_beta   90.00
_cell.angle_gamma   90.00
#
_symmetry.space_group_name_H-M   'P 1'
#
loop_
_entity.id
_entity.type
_entity.pdbx_description
1 polymer ?
#
loop_
_entity_poly.entity_id
_entity_poly.type
_entity_poly.pdbx_seq_one_letter_code
_entity_poly.pdbx_strand_id
1 'polypeptide(L)'
;MSEDQARALIAQVADVSEKERARAFLMIQFHQLLHEKYALSFKDINIHLQRAKTIGLPDPGKLIDALENSDKYHLLNTIMDYLGELNELILTPGELKIMENIYYKRHIAVDIPSMYGSYNEPRFDALGLTFRLENLANVLFEEIIYSIDLSFITRATFYRIAHFMPLFMKALKIDGITSSRLENQQELFIKALEVPRFSHSQFMDIFRGFSEAIKQIIQTYYDSVHDENLELIIRQLGPDSLIQRYQRDGEASSERNQRVSESFLRDLIARTFGLQYFDHFIGSILTTLSTQRKGLSAPDLDLLLSYDPGRTVTHIYHPKKEVLDSIYMGSKGHILADLHSMGIKVPPGFVITTEYFRCRPVIEGFWQSREDFVKRVMSMVTRLEVETGRRFGHSANPLLFSVRSGSAVSMPGMMNTFLNVGINEQIVEGLISQTGEAWFAWDNYRRFVQSWGMSFGIPRDEFSGVMNKYKKRYGRSVKREFSPVEIRELALAYREVLKAHNIEFCESPEEQLLTAIQQVVESWESDKARTYREIMMLSDNWGTAVTIQSMVFGNLDTHSGAGVMFTHDPRTSADKVDPVGDFTWGNQGEDVVGGLVKTLPLSERQRLGAAEPRETSLEALFSRVYKRLLEIARKLVYENHWAPQEVEFTFQGEGEEGVYVLQSRDMIPRIKRSYPVFKKVEDLGSRYLGSGIGVSGGAIAGLAAFDLESIQRIKKEHPGQPVILIRSDTVPDDIHEISIADGLLTAKGGATSHAAIVAHRLDKTCVVGLGRMRVRDSENTCTIDGHPVQTGDSISIDGRSGAVYSGMLEVERVNLSSSADYE
;
A
#
# COMPACT_ATOMS: atom_id res chain seq x y z
N MET A 1 20.80 -15.95 -36.12
CA MET A 1 20.93 -15.01 -37.25
C MET A 1 20.34 -15.71 -38.45
N SER A 2 19.30 -15.15 -39.07
CA SER A 2 18.65 -15.75 -40.24
C SER A 2 19.55 -15.72 -41.48
N GLU A 3 19.26 -16.53 -42.50
CA GLU A 3 20.00 -16.51 -43.77
C GLU A 3 20.02 -15.10 -44.39
N ASP A 4 18.89 -14.39 -44.35
CA ASP A 4 18.76 -13.04 -44.91
C ASP A 4 19.61 -12.02 -44.16
N GLN A 5 19.68 -12.12 -42.83
CA GLN A 5 20.56 -11.29 -42.01
C GLN A 5 22.04 -11.57 -42.31
N ALA A 6 22.40 -12.85 -42.46
CA ALA A 6 23.76 -13.25 -42.81
C ALA A 6 24.16 -12.70 -44.19
N ARG A 7 23.27 -12.82 -45.18
CA ARG A 7 23.48 -12.27 -46.53
C ARG A 7 23.59 -10.75 -46.51
N ALA A 8 22.73 -10.07 -45.75
CA ALA A 8 22.75 -8.61 -45.63
C ALA A 8 24.04 -8.09 -44.99
N LEU A 9 24.54 -8.75 -43.93
CA LEU A 9 25.81 -8.38 -43.27
C LEU A 9 27.01 -8.64 -44.18
N ILE A 10 27.03 -9.76 -44.90
CA ILE A 10 28.07 -10.07 -45.88
C ILE A 10 28.03 -9.07 -47.05
N ALA A 11 26.85 -8.59 -47.44
CA ALA A 11 26.68 -7.59 -48.49
C ALA A 11 27.30 -6.23 -48.13
N GLN A 12 27.35 -5.88 -46.84
CA GLN A 12 27.90 -4.60 -46.36
C GLN A 12 29.44 -4.52 -46.40
N VAL A 13 30.15 -5.63 -46.60
CA VAL A 13 31.61 -5.63 -46.69
C VAL A 13 32.04 -5.12 -48.07
N ALA A 14 32.75 -3.99 -48.14
CA ALA A 14 33.23 -3.43 -49.41
C ALA A 14 34.44 -4.21 -49.97
N ASP A 15 34.67 -4.11 -51.29
CA ASP A 15 35.86 -4.63 -51.99
C ASP A 15 36.06 -6.17 -51.96
N VAL A 16 34.99 -6.96 -51.84
CA VAL A 16 35.03 -8.43 -51.86
C VAL A 16 34.24 -8.99 -53.04
N SER A 17 34.83 -9.95 -53.76
CA SER A 17 34.19 -10.63 -54.90
C SER A 17 32.95 -11.44 -54.49
N GLU A 18 31.97 -11.55 -55.39
CA GLU A 18 30.78 -12.40 -55.23
C GLU A 18 31.11 -13.84 -54.77
N LYS A 19 32.20 -14.40 -55.30
CA LYS A 19 32.65 -15.76 -54.94
C LYS A 19 33.09 -15.87 -53.48
N GLU A 20 33.79 -14.87 -52.96
CA GLU A 20 34.24 -14.86 -51.57
C GLU A 20 33.08 -14.52 -50.61
N ARG A 21 32.13 -13.70 -51.03
CA ARG A 21 30.86 -13.50 -50.30
C ARG A 21 30.06 -14.80 -50.19
N ALA A 22 29.95 -15.55 -51.29
CA ALA A 22 29.29 -16.86 -51.30
C ALA A 22 30.01 -17.88 -50.39
N ARG A 23 31.35 -17.90 -50.39
CA ARG A 23 32.14 -18.74 -49.49
C ARG A 23 31.93 -18.39 -48.02
N ALA A 24 31.96 -17.11 -47.66
CA ALA A 24 31.72 -16.66 -46.30
C ALA A 24 30.31 -17.06 -45.83
N PHE A 25 29.29 -16.86 -46.68
CA PHE A 25 27.92 -17.31 -46.38
C PHE A 25 27.87 -18.82 -46.16
N LEU A 26 28.47 -19.61 -47.04
CA LEU A 26 28.52 -21.07 -46.91
C LEU A 26 29.30 -21.54 -45.67
N MET A 27 30.37 -20.84 -45.27
CA MET A 27 31.09 -21.16 -44.03
C MET A 27 30.24 -20.86 -42.80
N ILE A 28 29.50 -19.75 -42.79
CA ILE A 28 28.55 -19.43 -41.71
C ILE A 28 27.43 -20.48 -41.66
N GLN A 29 26.84 -20.83 -42.80
CA GLN A 29 25.83 -21.88 -42.90
C GLN A 29 26.37 -23.23 -42.42
N PHE A 30 27.57 -23.60 -42.86
CA PHE A 30 28.21 -24.84 -42.43
C PHE A 30 28.47 -24.87 -40.93
N HIS A 31 28.95 -23.76 -40.35
CA HIS A 31 29.10 -23.63 -38.90
C HIS A 31 27.76 -23.69 -38.16
N GLN A 32 26.72 -23.03 -38.67
CA GLN A 32 25.36 -23.08 -38.11
C GLN A 32 24.83 -24.52 -38.11
N LEU A 33 24.97 -25.25 -39.21
CA LEU A 33 24.55 -26.65 -39.33
C LEU A 33 25.38 -27.58 -38.43
N LEU A 34 26.69 -27.35 -38.31
CA LEU A 34 27.54 -28.09 -37.38
C LEU A 34 27.13 -27.81 -35.93
N HIS A 35 26.90 -26.55 -35.58
CA HIS A 35 26.46 -26.17 -34.25
C HIS A 35 25.06 -26.75 -33.97
N GLU A 36 24.11 -26.70 -34.89
CA GLU A 36 22.78 -27.31 -34.76
C GLU A 36 22.86 -28.83 -34.57
N LYS A 37 23.80 -29.49 -35.26
CA LYS A 37 24.01 -30.94 -35.17
C LYS A 37 24.66 -31.37 -33.86
N TYR A 38 25.64 -30.61 -33.35
CA TYR A 38 26.48 -31.03 -32.23
C TYR A 38 26.21 -30.30 -30.91
N ALA A 39 25.58 -29.12 -30.95
CA ALA A 39 25.13 -28.40 -29.77
C ALA A 39 23.61 -28.58 -29.64
N LEU A 40 23.19 -29.41 -28.67
CA LEU A 40 21.78 -29.67 -28.31
C LEU A 40 21.13 -28.47 -27.61
N SER A 41 21.42 -27.25 -28.08
CA SER A 41 20.85 -26.00 -27.57
C SER A 41 19.37 -25.90 -27.93
N PHE A 42 18.59 -25.27 -27.06
CA PHE A 42 17.19 -24.94 -27.32
C PHE A 42 17.00 -23.71 -28.24
N LYS A 43 18.08 -23.10 -28.75
CA LYS A 43 17.96 -22.04 -29.76
C LYS A 43 17.21 -22.57 -30.98
N ASP A 44 16.33 -21.75 -31.53
CA ASP A 44 15.49 -22.10 -32.68
C ASP A 44 14.55 -23.31 -32.42
N ILE A 45 14.15 -23.56 -31.16
CA ILE A 45 13.25 -24.67 -30.80
C ILE A 45 11.97 -24.71 -31.63
N ASN A 46 11.43 -23.54 -32.02
CA ASN A 46 10.25 -23.47 -32.87
C ASN A 46 10.49 -24.12 -34.24
N ILE A 47 11.68 -23.94 -34.85
CA ILE A 47 12.03 -24.59 -36.12
C ILE A 47 12.02 -26.11 -35.95
N HIS A 48 12.60 -26.60 -34.86
CA HIS A 48 12.63 -28.03 -34.55
C HIS A 48 11.23 -28.61 -34.31
N LEU A 49 10.34 -27.88 -33.62
CA LEU A 49 8.95 -28.28 -33.40
C LEU A 49 8.13 -28.25 -34.71
N GLN A 50 8.30 -27.23 -35.55
CA GLN A 50 7.66 -27.21 -36.86
C GLN A 50 8.14 -28.37 -37.75
N ARG A 51 9.43 -28.71 -37.68
CA ARG A 51 9.97 -29.90 -38.36
C ARG A 51 9.38 -31.19 -37.80
N ALA A 52 9.25 -31.32 -36.48
CA ALA A 52 8.65 -32.48 -35.81
C ALA A 52 7.27 -32.84 -36.40
N LYS A 53 6.44 -31.81 -36.67
CA LYS A 53 5.13 -31.95 -37.32
C LYS A 53 5.17 -32.62 -38.70
N THR A 54 6.28 -32.45 -39.43
CA THR A 54 6.45 -32.98 -40.80
C THR A 54 7.10 -34.37 -40.84
N ILE A 55 7.80 -34.77 -39.79
CA ILE A 55 8.60 -36.01 -39.76
C ILE A 55 7.95 -37.16 -38.98
N GLY A 56 6.67 -37.02 -38.59
CA GLY A 56 5.90 -38.08 -37.94
C GLY A 56 6.10 -38.21 -36.43
N LEU A 57 6.58 -37.14 -35.77
CA LEU A 57 6.59 -37.03 -34.30
C LEU A 57 5.21 -36.60 -33.76
N PRO A 58 4.94 -36.76 -32.44
CA PRO A 58 3.70 -36.27 -31.82
C PRO A 58 3.47 -34.79 -32.11
N ASP A 59 2.19 -34.37 -32.19
CA ASP A 59 1.82 -33.02 -32.63
C ASP A 59 2.27 -31.94 -31.63
N PRO A 60 3.23 -31.06 -31.99
CA PRO A 60 3.74 -30.04 -31.08
C PRO A 60 2.86 -28.78 -31.02
N GLY A 61 1.67 -28.77 -31.65
CA GLY A 61 0.83 -27.57 -31.77
C GLY A 61 0.61 -26.81 -30.45
N LYS A 62 0.22 -27.52 -29.38
CA LYS A 62 0.02 -26.90 -28.05
C LYS A 62 1.30 -26.26 -27.49
N LEU A 63 2.45 -26.89 -27.73
CA LEU A 63 3.73 -26.38 -27.26
C LEU A 63 4.19 -25.16 -28.06
N ILE A 64 3.92 -25.15 -29.37
CA ILE A 64 4.18 -23.98 -30.23
C ILE A 64 3.32 -22.79 -29.75
N ASP A 65 2.03 -23.01 -29.49
CA ASP A 65 1.15 -21.97 -28.95
C ASP A 65 1.63 -21.49 -27.57
N ALA A 66 2.10 -22.39 -26.71
CA ALA A 66 2.63 -22.04 -25.39
C ALA A 66 3.94 -21.22 -25.46
N LEU A 67 4.78 -21.43 -26.49
CA LEU A 67 6.01 -20.66 -26.71
C LEU A 67 5.75 -19.19 -27.06
N GLU A 68 4.58 -18.89 -27.64
CA GLU A 68 4.15 -17.51 -27.94
C GLU A 68 3.58 -16.79 -26.72
N ASN A 69 3.17 -17.54 -25.69
CA ASN A 69 2.61 -17.01 -24.46
C ASN A 69 3.70 -16.66 -23.42
N SER A 70 3.42 -15.69 -22.55
CA SER A 70 4.37 -15.25 -21.50
C SER A 70 4.27 -16.03 -20.18
N ASP A 71 3.39 -17.03 -20.08
CA ASP A 71 3.24 -17.84 -18.86
C ASP A 71 4.25 -19.00 -18.84
N LYS A 72 5.31 -18.80 -18.06
CA LYS A 72 6.40 -19.78 -17.88
C LYS A 72 5.92 -21.10 -17.27
N TYR A 73 4.92 -21.07 -16.38
CA TYR A 73 4.37 -22.28 -15.79
C TYR A 73 3.67 -23.12 -16.84
N HIS A 74 2.79 -22.48 -17.60
CA HIS A 74 2.05 -23.13 -18.67
C HIS A 74 3.00 -23.70 -19.73
N LEU A 75 4.02 -22.94 -20.12
CA LEU A 75 5.06 -23.40 -21.03
C LEU A 75 5.80 -24.62 -20.48
N LEU A 76 6.29 -24.56 -19.25
CA LEU A 76 7.02 -25.68 -18.63
C LEU A 76 6.14 -26.93 -18.52
N ASN A 77 4.89 -26.79 -18.08
CA ASN A 77 3.98 -27.92 -17.99
C ASN A 77 3.72 -28.57 -19.36
N THR A 78 3.56 -27.75 -20.41
CA THR A 78 3.33 -28.21 -21.79
C THR A 78 4.59 -28.88 -22.36
N ILE A 79 5.78 -28.40 -22.02
CA ILE A 79 7.04 -29.09 -22.34
C ILE A 79 7.07 -30.45 -21.67
N MET A 80 6.70 -30.53 -20.38
CA MET A 80 6.66 -31.83 -19.67
C MET A 80 5.65 -32.80 -20.29
N ASP A 81 4.48 -32.32 -20.74
CA ASP A 81 3.49 -33.16 -21.44
C ASP A 81 4.09 -33.74 -22.73
N TYR A 82 4.70 -32.87 -23.54
CA TYR A 82 5.27 -33.26 -24.83
C TYR A 82 6.50 -34.18 -24.69
N LEU A 83 7.36 -33.93 -23.68
CA LEU A 83 8.45 -34.85 -23.33
C LEU A 83 7.93 -36.24 -22.95
N GLY A 84 6.77 -36.33 -22.28
CA GLY A 84 6.09 -37.60 -22.01
C GLY A 84 5.70 -38.34 -23.30
N GLU A 85 5.08 -37.65 -24.26
CA GLU A 85 4.71 -38.22 -25.57
C GLU A 85 5.94 -38.70 -26.36
N LEU A 86 7.03 -37.92 -26.34
CA LEU A 86 8.29 -38.31 -26.97
C LEU A 86 8.89 -39.55 -26.30
N ASN A 87 8.83 -39.64 -24.97
CA ASN A 87 9.36 -40.80 -24.24
C ASN A 87 8.56 -42.08 -24.55
N GLU A 88 7.24 -42.01 -24.65
CA GLU A 88 6.41 -43.13 -25.09
C GLU A 88 6.80 -43.61 -26.50
N LEU A 89 7.08 -42.68 -27.42
CA LEU A 89 7.57 -43.01 -28.76
C LEU A 89 8.96 -43.67 -28.73
N ILE A 90 9.88 -43.14 -27.93
CA ILE A 90 11.25 -43.68 -27.78
C ILE A 90 11.19 -45.13 -27.26
N LEU A 91 10.35 -45.39 -26.25
CA LEU A 91 10.20 -46.68 -25.58
C LEU A 91 9.27 -47.66 -26.30
N THR A 92 8.64 -47.26 -27.42
CA THR A 92 7.72 -48.12 -28.17
C THR A 92 8.40 -49.42 -28.59
N PRO A 93 7.85 -50.61 -28.25
CA PRO A 93 8.45 -51.89 -28.63
C PRO A 93 8.33 -52.17 -30.14
N GLY A 94 9.38 -52.72 -30.76
CA GLY A 94 9.42 -53.07 -32.19
C GLY A 94 10.25 -52.10 -33.05
N GLU A 95 10.30 -52.32 -34.36
CA GLU A 95 10.96 -51.41 -35.31
C GLU A 95 10.00 -50.32 -35.78
N LEU A 96 10.40 -49.06 -35.65
CA LEU A 96 9.67 -47.93 -36.23
C LEU A 96 10.08 -47.77 -37.70
N LYS A 97 9.12 -47.35 -38.54
CA LYS A 97 9.37 -47.16 -39.97
C LYS A 97 10.34 -46.00 -40.19
N ILE A 98 11.55 -46.32 -40.62
CA ILE A 98 12.57 -45.34 -41.00
C ILE A 98 12.14 -44.64 -42.30
N MET A 99 12.27 -43.31 -42.34
CA MET A 99 12.04 -42.52 -43.55
C MET A 99 13.37 -42.14 -44.19
N GLU A 100 13.69 -42.85 -45.28
CA GLU A 100 14.87 -42.61 -46.09
C GLU A 100 14.49 -41.94 -47.41
N ASN A 101 15.01 -40.74 -47.64
CA ASN A 101 14.94 -40.07 -48.94
C ASN A 101 16.37 -39.74 -49.38
N ILE A 102 17.13 -40.81 -49.63
CA ILE A 102 18.55 -40.78 -49.98
C ILE A 102 18.67 -40.91 -51.50
N TYR A 103 19.08 -39.83 -52.15
CA TYR A 103 19.14 -39.75 -53.61
C TYR A 103 20.50 -40.15 -54.19
N TYR A 104 21.58 -40.10 -53.39
CA TYR A 104 22.93 -40.49 -53.84
C TYR A 104 23.82 -41.01 -52.70
N LYS A 105 24.32 -42.25 -52.84
CA LYS A 105 25.32 -42.88 -51.96
C LYS A 105 26.72 -42.52 -52.43
N ARG A 106 27.47 -41.68 -51.70
CA ARG A 106 28.66 -41.04 -52.25
C ARG A 106 29.96 -41.82 -52.07
N HIS A 107 30.19 -42.56 -50.97
CA HIS A 107 31.22 -43.60 -50.68
C HIS A 107 31.24 -43.89 -49.15
N ILE A 108 31.78 -45.04 -48.71
CA ILE A 108 32.05 -45.34 -47.29
C ILE A 108 33.50 -44.93 -47.00
N ALA A 109 33.70 -43.95 -46.11
CA ALA A 109 35.01 -43.65 -45.56
C ALA A 109 35.01 -44.10 -44.10
N VAL A 110 35.81 -45.12 -43.77
CA VAL A 110 35.97 -45.65 -42.41
C VAL A 110 34.62 -45.97 -41.76
N ASP A 111 33.87 -46.89 -42.37
CA ASP A 111 32.57 -47.39 -41.89
C ASP A 111 31.45 -46.35 -41.68
N ILE A 112 31.64 -45.09 -42.08
CA ILE A 112 30.60 -44.05 -42.06
C ILE A 112 30.17 -43.75 -43.51
N PRO A 113 28.95 -44.13 -43.95
CA PRO A 113 28.48 -43.84 -45.29
C PRO A 113 28.20 -42.34 -45.48
N SER A 114 28.87 -41.71 -46.45
CA SER A 114 28.57 -40.35 -46.89
C SER A 114 27.37 -40.38 -47.85
N MET A 115 26.25 -39.77 -47.43
CA MET A 115 24.93 -39.88 -48.09
C MET A 115 24.39 -38.49 -48.44
N TYR A 116 23.87 -38.31 -49.65
CA TYR A 116 23.08 -37.12 -50.03
C TYR A 116 21.59 -37.45 -49.96
N GLY A 117 20.90 -36.82 -49.02
CA GLY A 117 19.46 -36.98 -48.79
C GLY A 117 19.08 -36.75 -47.34
N SER A 118 17.84 -37.10 -46.99
CA SER A 118 17.35 -37.05 -45.60
C SER A 118 17.16 -38.47 -45.06
N TYR A 119 17.71 -38.72 -43.87
CA TYR A 119 17.46 -39.91 -43.07
C TYR A 119 16.77 -39.43 -41.80
N ASN A 120 15.53 -39.88 -41.54
CA ASN A 120 14.81 -39.60 -40.32
C ASN A 120 14.44 -40.92 -39.67
N GLU A 121 14.81 -41.06 -38.40
CA GLU A 121 14.49 -42.21 -37.59
C GLU A 121 13.74 -41.70 -36.35
N PRO A 122 12.45 -42.05 -36.19
CA PRO A 122 11.60 -41.41 -35.19
C PRO A 122 12.17 -41.45 -33.77
N ARG A 123 12.89 -42.53 -33.38
CA ARG A 123 13.53 -42.61 -32.06
C ARG A 123 14.67 -41.61 -31.89
N PHE A 124 15.58 -41.52 -32.88
CA PHE A 124 16.70 -40.59 -32.79
C PHE A 124 16.23 -39.14 -32.93
N ASP A 125 15.23 -38.88 -33.77
CA ASP A 125 14.63 -37.56 -33.92
C ASP A 125 13.92 -37.14 -32.62
N ALA A 126 13.16 -38.04 -32.00
CA ALA A 126 12.54 -37.83 -30.69
C ALA A 126 13.59 -37.58 -29.60
N LEU A 127 14.64 -38.40 -29.52
CA LEU A 127 15.72 -38.26 -28.54
C LEU A 127 16.45 -36.91 -28.68
N GLY A 128 16.74 -36.50 -29.92
CA GLY A 128 17.35 -35.21 -30.19
C GLY A 128 16.46 -34.04 -29.77
N LEU A 129 15.15 -34.15 -29.95
CA LEU A 129 14.19 -33.14 -29.51
C LEU A 129 14.02 -33.12 -27.99
N THR A 130 14.01 -34.29 -27.35
CA THR A 130 14.01 -34.47 -25.88
C THR A 130 15.13 -33.68 -25.23
N PHE A 131 16.39 -33.87 -25.63
CA PHE A 131 17.52 -33.14 -25.03
C PHE A 131 17.42 -31.62 -25.19
N ARG A 132 16.91 -31.13 -26.32
CA ARG A 132 16.71 -29.68 -26.53
C ARG A 132 15.62 -29.14 -25.61
N LEU A 133 14.53 -29.88 -25.47
CA LEU A 133 13.40 -29.51 -24.61
C LEU A 133 13.73 -29.61 -23.13
N GLU A 134 14.51 -30.60 -22.69
CA GLU A 134 15.04 -30.70 -21.33
C GLU A 134 15.93 -29.49 -21.00
N ASN A 135 16.80 -29.07 -21.93
CA ASN A 135 17.62 -27.87 -21.74
C ASN A 135 16.75 -26.60 -21.59
N LEU A 136 15.69 -26.44 -22.38
CA LEU A 136 14.73 -25.34 -22.22
C LEU A 136 13.99 -25.44 -20.86
N ALA A 137 13.54 -26.64 -20.51
CA ALA A 137 12.85 -26.89 -19.25
C ALA A 137 13.71 -26.59 -18.02
N ASN A 138 15.00 -26.94 -18.05
CA ASN A 138 15.96 -26.64 -16.99
C ASN A 138 16.09 -25.12 -16.76
N VAL A 139 16.19 -24.34 -17.84
CA VAL A 139 16.18 -22.87 -17.75
C VAL A 139 14.86 -22.36 -17.15
N LEU A 140 13.72 -22.91 -17.57
CA LEU A 140 12.42 -22.52 -17.02
C LEU A 140 12.26 -22.90 -15.55
N PHE A 141 12.75 -24.06 -15.11
CA PHE A 141 12.79 -24.44 -13.70
C PHE A 141 13.57 -23.42 -12.87
N GLU A 142 14.77 -23.06 -13.34
CA GLU A 142 15.62 -22.07 -12.69
C GLU A 142 14.91 -20.70 -12.59
N GLU A 143 14.33 -20.21 -13.70
CA GLU A 143 13.59 -18.96 -13.72
C GLU A 143 12.35 -18.97 -12.80
N ILE A 144 11.63 -20.09 -12.74
CA ILE A 144 10.46 -20.25 -11.86
C ILE A 144 10.90 -20.24 -10.40
N ILE A 145 11.96 -20.96 -10.04
CA ILE A 145 12.52 -20.96 -8.68
C ILE A 145 12.93 -19.54 -8.30
N TYR A 146 13.66 -18.82 -9.17
CA TYR A 146 14.04 -17.43 -8.93
C TYR A 146 12.86 -16.46 -8.81
N SER A 147 11.71 -16.78 -9.41
CA SER A 147 10.50 -15.98 -9.28
C SER A 147 9.84 -16.11 -7.89
N ILE A 148 10.17 -17.16 -7.13
CA ILE A 148 9.68 -17.38 -5.78
C ILE A 148 10.65 -16.70 -4.81
N ASP A 149 10.17 -15.67 -4.13
CA ASP A 149 10.95 -15.02 -3.08
C ASP A 149 11.05 -15.97 -1.87
N LEU A 150 12.23 -16.57 -1.72
CA LEU A 150 12.60 -17.45 -0.61
C LEU A 150 13.39 -16.70 0.48
N SER A 151 13.42 -15.36 0.48
CA SER A 151 14.03 -14.60 1.58
C SER A 151 13.32 -14.84 2.92
N PHE A 152 11.99 -15.05 2.88
CA PHE A 152 11.17 -15.54 3.97
C PHE A 152 9.95 -16.31 3.43
N ILE A 153 9.44 -17.26 4.20
CA ILE A 153 8.34 -18.12 3.75
C ILE A 153 7.11 -17.86 4.61
N THR A 154 6.00 -17.53 3.95
CA THR A 154 4.66 -17.46 4.55
C THR A 154 3.75 -18.52 3.94
N ARG A 155 2.49 -18.64 4.42
CA ARG A 155 1.52 -19.56 3.80
C ARG A 155 1.23 -19.19 2.34
N ALA A 156 1.25 -17.90 1.99
CA ALA A 156 1.13 -17.45 0.60
C ALA A 156 2.28 -17.97 -0.27
N THR A 157 3.52 -17.96 0.26
CA THR A 157 4.68 -18.58 -0.42
C THR A 157 4.48 -20.09 -0.57
N PHE A 158 3.96 -20.79 0.44
CA PHE A 158 3.69 -22.22 0.33
C PHE A 158 2.63 -22.58 -0.71
N TYR A 159 1.56 -21.78 -0.87
CA TYR A 159 0.61 -22.00 -1.96
C TYR A 159 1.28 -21.90 -3.34
N ARG A 160 2.21 -20.94 -3.51
CA ARG A 160 3.02 -20.85 -4.73
C ARG A 160 3.90 -22.10 -4.89
N ILE A 161 4.62 -22.51 -3.85
CA ILE A 161 5.47 -23.72 -3.87
C ILE A 161 4.64 -24.96 -4.26
N ALA A 162 3.45 -25.14 -3.67
CA ALA A 162 2.57 -26.28 -3.96
C ALA A 162 2.08 -26.31 -5.41
N HIS A 163 1.90 -25.14 -6.03
CA HIS A 163 1.51 -25.04 -7.44
C HIS A 163 2.59 -25.56 -8.40
N PHE A 164 3.88 -25.33 -8.08
CA PHE A 164 5.02 -25.74 -8.91
C PHE A 164 5.55 -27.14 -8.61
N MET A 165 5.35 -27.64 -7.39
CA MET A 165 5.84 -28.94 -6.93
C MET A 165 5.54 -30.11 -7.89
N PRO A 166 4.33 -30.23 -8.51
CA PRO A 166 4.04 -31.33 -9.43
C PRO A 166 4.97 -31.41 -10.65
N LEU A 167 5.56 -30.28 -11.09
CA LEU A 167 6.42 -30.26 -12.27
C LEU A 167 7.74 -31.01 -12.03
N PHE A 168 8.31 -30.91 -10.82
CA PHE A 168 9.52 -31.68 -10.47
C PHE A 168 9.24 -33.18 -10.45
N MET A 169 8.09 -33.59 -9.93
CA MET A 169 7.65 -34.98 -9.92
C MET A 169 7.50 -35.54 -11.33
N LYS A 170 6.94 -34.73 -12.22
CA LYS A 170 6.77 -35.06 -13.64
C LYS A 170 8.12 -35.18 -14.36
N ALA A 171 9.06 -34.28 -14.09
CA ALA A 171 10.43 -34.33 -14.63
C ALA A 171 11.15 -35.63 -14.22
N LEU A 172 11.11 -35.99 -12.93
CA LEU A 172 11.69 -37.24 -12.44
C LEU A 172 11.04 -38.47 -13.10
N LYS A 173 9.71 -38.46 -13.25
CA LYS A 173 8.98 -39.55 -13.91
C LYS A 173 9.34 -39.71 -15.38
N ILE A 174 9.58 -38.60 -16.10
CA ILE A 174 10.05 -38.63 -17.49
C ILE A 174 11.42 -39.33 -17.57
N ASP A 175 12.29 -39.10 -16.58
CA ASP A 175 13.61 -39.75 -16.47
C ASP A 175 13.53 -41.18 -15.90
N GLY A 176 12.33 -41.74 -15.72
CA GLY A 176 12.12 -43.10 -15.21
C GLY A 176 12.26 -43.26 -13.69
N ILE A 177 12.33 -42.14 -12.96
CA ILE A 177 12.45 -42.14 -11.50
C ILE A 177 11.06 -42.03 -10.87
N THR A 178 10.73 -42.99 -10.03
CA THR A 178 9.46 -43.04 -9.29
C THR A 178 9.71 -43.23 -7.80
N SER A 179 8.99 -42.49 -6.96
CA SER A 179 9.15 -42.58 -5.51
C SER A 179 7.81 -42.36 -4.79
N SER A 180 7.24 -43.43 -4.26
CA SER A 180 6.02 -43.37 -3.46
C SER A 180 6.18 -42.50 -2.20
N ARG A 181 7.38 -42.48 -1.61
CA ARG A 181 7.69 -41.60 -0.47
C ARG A 181 7.57 -40.14 -0.85
N LEU A 182 8.08 -39.76 -2.02
CA LEU A 182 8.04 -38.39 -2.51
C LEU A 182 6.60 -37.95 -2.85
N GLU A 183 5.83 -38.84 -3.49
CA GLU A 183 4.39 -38.63 -3.75
C GLU A 183 3.60 -38.43 -2.46
N ASN A 184 3.84 -39.27 -1.45
CA ASN A 184 3.21 -39.14 -0.12
C ASN A 184 3.57 -37.81 0.57
N GLN A 185 4.81 -37.32 0.44
CA GLN A 185 5.20 -36.02 1.00
C GLN A 185 4.51 -34.86 0.27
N GLN A 186 4.33 -34.97 -1.05
CA GLN A 186 3.58 -33.98 -1.82
C GLN A 186 2.10 -33.95 -1.40
N GLU A 187 1.47 -35.10 -1.26
CA GLU A 187 0.08 -35.17 -0.80
C GLU A 187 -0.06 -34.58 0.61
N LEU A 188 0.85 -34.95 1.53
CA LEU A 188 0.89 -34.41 2.89
C LEU A 188 1.05 -32.88 2.88
N PHE A 189 1.92 -32.34 2.03
CA PHE A 189 2.14 -30.90 1.89
C PHE A 189 0.90 -30.16 1.39
N ILE A 190 0.25 -30.66 0.33
CA ILE A 190 -0.97 -30.05 -0.21
C ILE A 190 -2.07 -30.05 0.85
N LYS A 191 -2.25 -31.16 1.57
CA LYS A 191 -3.24 -31.27 2.65
C LYS A 191 -2.92 -30.34 3.83
N ALA A 192 -1.64 -30.17 4.17
CA ALA A 192 -1.24 -29.24 5.23
C ALA A 192 -1.67 -27.79 4.95
N LEU A 193 -1.73 -27.37 3.69
CA LEU A 193 -2.19 -26.02 3.30
C LEU A 193 -3.69 -25.81 3.46
N GLU A 194 -4.48 -26.87 3.56
CA GLU A 194 -5.92 -26.80 3.82
C GLU A 194 -6.21 -26.79 5.34
N VAL A 195 -5.26 -27.27 6.16
CA VAL A 195 -5.45 -27.43 7.61
C VAL A 195 -5.28 -26.09 8.34
N PRO A 196 -6.29 -25.65 9.12
CA PRO A 196 -6.15 -24.47 9.98
C PRO A 196 -5.12 -24.71 11.09
N ARG A 197 -4.40 -23.67 11.51
CA ARG A 197 -3.41 -23.73 12.60
C ARG A 197 -2.30 -24.79 12.42
N PHE A 198 -1.85 -24.96 11.17
CA PHE A 198 -0.68 -25.77 10.86
C PHE A 198 0.60 -24.96 11.14
N SER A 199 1.47 -25.48 12.01
CA SER A 199 2.60 -24.72 12.55
C SER A 199 3.83 -24.73 11.64
N HIS A 200 4.71 -23.75 11.86
CA HIS A 200 5.99 -23.66 11.15
C HIS A 200 6.84 -24.94 11.30
N SER A 201 6.89 -25.52 12.50
CA SER A 201 7.67 -26.75 12.73
C SER A 201 7.11 -27.95 11.96
N GLN A 202 5.79 -28.04 11.80
CA GLN A 202 5.17 -29.11 11.02
C GLN A 202 5.51 -28.98 9.53
N PHE A 203 5.53 -27.76 8.98
CA PHE A 203 6.04 -27.54 7.62
C PHE A 203 7.51 -27.94 7.51
N MET A 204 8.36 -27.60 8.48
CA MET A 204 9.76 -28.04 8.47
C MET A 204 9.90 -29.57 8.40
N ASP A 205 9.06 -30.32 9.11
CA ASP A 205 9.11 -31.78 9.08
C ASP A 205 8.70 -32.36 7.72
N ILE A 206 7.70 -31.76 7.06
CA ILE A 206 7.34 -32.11 5.67
C ILE A 206 8.52 -31.88 4.72
N PHE A 207 9.16 -30.71 4.79
CA PHE A 207 10.30 -30.41 3.90
C PHE A 207 11.55 -31.24 4.22
N ARG A 208 11.75 -31.67 5.47
CA ARG A 208 12.75 -32.70 5.81
C ARG A 208 12.41 -34.04 5.18
N GLY A 209 11.12 -34.41 5.20
CA GLY A 209 10.60 -35.60 4.53
C GLY A 209 10.91 -35.59 3.02
N PHE A 210 10.75 -34.44 2.35
CA PHE A 210 11.17 -34.26 0.95
C PHE A 210 12.68 -34.48 0.78
N SER A 211 13.52 -33.84 1.61
CA SER A 211 14.98 -34.00 1.53
C SER A 211 15.41 -35.47 1.73
N GLU A 212 14.79 -36.19 2.67
CA GLU A 212 15.03 -37.62 2.87
C GLU A 212 14.57 -38.46 1.68
N ALA A 213 13.43 -38.14 1.07
CA ALA A 213 12.93 -38.83 -0.11
C ALA A 213 13.87 -38.65 -1.32
N ILE A 214 14.42 -37.44 -1.51
CA ILE A 214 15.41 -37.15 -2.56
C ILE A 214 16.71 -37.94 -2.32
N LYS A 215 17.21 -37.97 -1.07
CA LYS A 215 18.38 -38.80 -0.72
C LYS A 215 18.14 -40.28 -1.02
N GLN A 216 16.95 -40.78 -0.74
CA GLN A 216 16.59 -42.16 -1.03
C GLN A 216 16.55 -42.44 -2.54
N ILE A 217 16.07 -41.48 -3.35
CA ILE A 217 16.13 -41.58 -4.81
C ILE A 217 17.58 -41.70 -5.27
N ILE A 218 18.46 -40.83 -4.77
CA ILE A 218 19.88 -40.85 -5.13
C ILE A 218 20.51 -42.21 -4.80
N GLN A 219 20.24 -42.72 -3.59
CA GLN A 219 20.75 -44.02 -3.16
C GLN A 219 20.21 -45.19 -4.00
N THR A 220 18.93 -45.16 -4.35
CA THR A 220 18.25 -46.27 -5.03
C THR A 220 18.59 -46.33 -6.52
N TYR A 221 18.64 -45.18 -7.19
CA TYR A 221 18.82 -45.12 -8.65
C TYR A 221 20.27 -44.95 -9.07
N TYR A 222 21.15 -44.45 -8.21
CA TYR A 222 22.55 -44.17 -8.56
C TYR A 222 23.54 -44.93 -7.69
N ASP A 223 23.56 -44.67 -6.38
CA ASP A 223 24.62 -45.22 -5.51
C ASP A 223 24.58 -46.76 -5.52
N SER A 224 23.45 -47.37 -5.15
CA SER A 224 23.34 -48.83 -5.05
C SER A 224 23.48 -49.57 -6.39
N VAL A 225 23.22 -48.90 -7.52
CA VAL A 225 23.35 -49.49 -8.86
C VAL A 225 24.81 -49.49 -9.33
N HIS A 226 25.56 -48.45 -8.98
CA HIS A 226 26.88 -48.20 -9.56
C HIS A 226 28.05 -48.42 -8.62
N ASP A 227 27.89 -48.32 -7.29
CA ASP A 227 29.01 -48.29 -6.33
C ASP A 227 29.92 -49.53 -6.45
N GLU A 228 29.35 -50.74 -6.34
CA GLU A 228 30.12 -52.00 -6.48
C GLU A 228 30.74 -52.16 -7.89
N ASN A 229 30.00 -51.75 -8.93
CA ASN A 229 30.42 -51.90 -10.31
C ASN A 229 31.57 -50.93 -10.66
N LEU A 230 31.50 -49.69 -10.17
CA LEU A 230 32.52 -48.67 -10.41
C LEU A 230 33.84 -49.06 -9.78
N GLU A 231 33.84 -49.60 -8.56
CA GLU A 231 35.07 -50.06 -7.92
C GLU A 231 35.79 -51.12 -8.76
N LEU A 232 35.05 -52.08 -9.32
CA LEU A 232 35.59 -53.11 -10.20
C LEU A 232 36.09 -52.53 -11.54
N ILE A 233 35.30 -51.67 -12.18
CA ILE A 233 35.61 -51.07 -13.48
C ILE A 233 36.85 -50.17 -13.40
N ILE A 234 36.94 -49.30 -12.38
CA ILE A 234 38.06 -48.37 -12.21
C ILE A 234 39.37 -49.15 -11.96
N ARG A 235 39.31 -50.23 -11.17
CA ARG A 235 40.46 -51.13 -10.97
C ARG A 235 40.92 -51.80 -12.27
N GLN A 236 39.99 -52.21 -13.13
CA GLN A 236 40.32 -52.89 -14.39
C GLN A 236 40.85 -51.95 -15.47
N LEU A 237 40.32 -50.72 -15.57
CA LEU A 237 40.75 -49.73 -16.57
C LEU A 237 42.20 -49.26 -16.38
N GLY A 238 42.64 -49.14 -15.11
CA GLY A 238 43.94 -48.57 -14.78
C GLY A 238 44.02 -47.05 -14.97
N PRO A 239 45.06 -46.38 -14.42
CA PRO A 239 45.17 -44.90 -14.44
C PRO A 239 45.27 -44.29 -15.84
N ASP A 240 45.99 -44.96 -16.74
CA ASP A 240 46.32 -44.39 -18.06
C ASP A 240 45.14 -44.40 -19.03
N SER A 241 44.14 -45.26 -18.78
CA SER A 241 42.92 -45.37 -19.59
C SER A 241 41.81 -44.43 -19.13
N LEU A 242 41.97 -43.74 -17.99
CA LEU A 242 41.00 -42.76 -17.50
C LEU A 242 41.06 -41.49 -18.35
N ILE A 243 39.89 -40.91 -18.60
CA ILE A 243 39.78 -39.62 -19.31
C ILE A 243 40.48 -38.55 -18.46
N GLN A 244 41.12 -37.56 -19.10
CA GLN A 244 41.99 -36.55 -18.46
C GLN A 244 41.36 -35.88 -17.22
N ARG A 245 40.04 -35.65 -17.22
CA ARG A 245 39.30 -35.07 -16.07
C ARG A 245 39.35 -35.91 -14.79
N TYR A 246 39.61 -37.21 -14.89
CA TYR A 246 39.67 -38.16 -13.77
C TYR A 246 41.10 -38.56 -13.38
N GLN A 247 42.12 -38.14 -14.14
CA GLN A 247 43.53 -38.45 -13.88
C GLN A 247 44.13 -37.49 -12.84
N ARG A 248 44.95 -38.03 -11.93
CA ARG A 248 45.70 -37.25 -10.95
C ARG A 248 46.99 -37.97 -10.57
N ASP A 249 48.11 -37.26 -10.60
CA ASP A 249 49.43 -37.84 -10.31
C ASP A 249 49.65 -38.05 -8.81
N GLY A 250 50.28 -39.17 -8.45
CA GLY A 250 50.71 -39.46 -7.07
C GLY A 250 49.62 -39.97 -6.11
N GLU A 251 48.41 -40.25 -6.59
CA GLU A 251 47.27 -40.64 -5.75
C GLU A 251 47.24 -42.16 -5.47
N ALA A 252 46.99 -42.56 -4.21
CA ALA A 252 46.85 -43.96 -3.81
C ALA A 252 45.63 -44.63 -4.48
N SER A 253 45.70 -45.94 -4.72
CA SER A 253 44.66 -46.68 -5.47
C SER A 253 43.27 -46.59 -4.84
N SER A 254 43.17 -46.66 -3.50
CA SER A 254 41.90 -46.55 -2.77
C SER A 254 41.30 -45.14 -2.83
N GLU A 255 42.13 -44.11 -2.66
CA GLU A 255 41.70 -42.70 -2.72
C GLU A 255 41.24 -42.32 -4.13
N ARG A 256 41.94 -42.80 -5.15
CA ARG A 256 41.56 -42.62 -6.56
C ARG A 256 40.20 -43.24 -6.85
N ASN A 257 39.96 -44.46 -6.40
CA ASN A 257 38.70 -45.15 -6.64
C ASN A 257 37.54 -44.37 -6.00
N GLN A 258 37.65 -43.97 -4.74
CA GLN A 258 36.61 -43.18 -4.07
C GLN A 258 36.36 -41.85 -4.80
N ARG A 259 37.42 -41.11 -5.15
CA ARG A 259 37.28 -39.82 -5.84
C ARG A 259 36.63 -39.95 -7.22
N VAL A 260 37.07 -40.93 -8.02
CA VAL A 260 36.53 -41.15 -9.38
C VAL A 260 35.08 -41.62 -9.30
N SER A 261 34.75 -42.55 -8.39
CA SER A 261 33.37 -42.98 -8.15
C SER A 261 32.49 -41.80 -7.71
N GLU A 262 32.91 -41.01 -6.73
CA GLU A 262 32.15 -39.85 -6.26
C GLU A 262 31.94 -38.83 -7.38
N SER A 263 32.99 -38.52 -8.16
CA SER A 263 32.88 -37.56 -9.26
C SER A 263 32.00 -38.08 -10.40
N PHE A 264 32.03 -39.39 -10.68
CA PHE A 264 31.15 -40.00 -11.67
C PHE A 264 29.69 -39.97 -11.23
N LEU A 265 29.40 -40.38 -9.99
CA LEU A 265 28.05 -40.36 -9.42
C LEU A 265 27.50 -38.93 -9.38
N ARG A 266 28.33 -37.95 -8.98
CA ARG A 266 27.96 -36.53 -8.99
C ARG A 266 27.62 -36.03 -10.40
N ASP A 267 28.43 -36.38 -11.40
CA ASP A 267 28.17 -36.05 -12.80
C ASP A 267 26.87 -36.67 -13.31
N LEU A 268 26.56 -37.90 -12.87
CA LEU A 268 25.34 -38.62 -13.25
C LEU A 268 24.11 -37.95 -12.64
N ILE A 269 24.13 -37.67 -11.33
CA ILE A 269 23.07 -36.96 -10.60
C ILE A 269 22.84 -35.56 -11.17
N ALA A 270 23.90 -34.86 -11.57
CA ALA A 270 23.79 -33.52 -12.16
C ALA A 270 23.16 -33.53 -13.57
N ARG A 271 23.19 -34.67 -14.26
CA ARG A 271 22.55 -34.84 -15.58
C ARG A 271 21.11 -35.31 -15.49
N THR A 272 20.70 -35.84 -14.35
CA THR A 272 19.32 -36.27 -14.08
C THR A 272 18.35 -35.13 -14.26
N PHE A 273 17.29 -35.36 -15.02
CA PHE A 273 16.36 -34.29 -15.37
C PHE A 273 15.59 -33.78 -14.14
N GLY A 274 15.76 -32.50 -13.81
CA GLY A 274 15.07 -31.81 -12.71
C GLY A 274 15.52 -32.15 -11.29
N LEU A 275 16.28 -33.22 -11.05
CA LEU A 275 16.64 -33.69 -9.69
C LEU A 275 17.48 -32.67 -8.91
N GLN A 276 18.53 -32.11 -9.53
CA GLN A 276 19.42 -31.15 -8.87
C GLN A 276 18.69 -29.84 -8.53
N TYR A 277 17.84 -29.35 -9.45
CA TYR A 277 17.01 -28.17 -9.21
C TYR A 277 16.03 -28.41 -8.06
N PHE A 278 15.47 -29.62 -7.99
CA PHE A 278 14.54 -29.97 -6.93
C PHE A 278 15.22 -30.07 -5.56
N ASP A 279 16.37 -30.74 -5.48
CA ASP A 279 17.15 -30.84 -4.24
C ASP A 279 17.59 -29.46 -3.75
N HIS A 280 18.09 -28.61 -4.66
CA HIS A 280 18.47 -27.24 -4.33
C HIS A 280 17.27 -26.45 -3.81
N PHE A 281 16.12 -26.54 -4.46
CA PHE A 281 14.91 -25.83 -4.06
C PHE A 281 14.41 -26.25 -2.66
N ILE A 282 14.36 -27.56 -2.38
CA ILE A 282 14.01 -28.09 -1.05
C ILE A 282 15.05 -27.65 0.00
N GLY A 283 16.33 -27.68 -0.35
CA GLY A 283 17.42 -27.18 0.49
C GLY A 283 17.24 -25.71 0.86
N SER A 284 16.99 -24.85 -0.12
CA SER A 284 16.73 -23.41 0.09
C SER A 284 15.54 -23.19 1.02
N ILE A 285 14.44 -23.91 0.81
CA ILE A 285 13.25 -23.84 1.68
C ILE A 285 13.61 -24.20 3.12
N LEU A 286 14.32 -25.31 3.34
CA LEU A 286 14.74 -25.73 4.69
C LEU A 286 15.69 -24.73 5.35
N THR A 287 16.59 -24.11 4.58
CA THR A 287 17.49 -23.06 5.08
C THR A 287 16.69 -21.84 5.52
N THR A 288 15.71 -21.40 4.73
CA THR A 288 14.87 -20.25 5.05
C THR A 288 14.01 -20.52 6.29
N LEU A 289 13.31 -21.66 6.34
CA LEU A 289 12.53 -22.04 7.54
C LEU A 289 13.41 -22.15 8.79
N SER A 290 14.62 -22.72 8.65
CA SER A 290 15.57 -22.80 9.78
C SER A 290 16.03 -21.43 10.25
N THR A 291 16.16 -20.46 9.33
CA THR A 291 16.53 -19.08 9.64
C THR A 291 15.39 -18.37 10.36
N GLN A 292 14.15 -18.49 9.87
CA GLN A 292 12.97 -17.95 10.53
C GLN A 292 12.83 -18.50 11.95
N ARG A 293 12.98 -19.82 12.13
CA ARG A 293 12.92 -20.46 13.46
C ARG A 293 13.96 -19.94 14.45
N LYS A 294 15.15 -19.53 13.98
CA LYS A 294 16.20 -18.96 14.83
C LYS A 294 15.94 -17.50 15.19
N GLY A 295 15.28 -16.75 14.29
CA GLY A 295 15.07 -15.31 14.44
C GLY A 295 13.77 -14.92 15.14
N LEU A 296 12.79 -15.81 15.22
CA LEU A 296 11.43 -15.50 15.68
C LEU A 296 10.95 -16.42 16.79
N SER A 297 10.08 -15.90 17.64
CA SER A 297 9.37 -16.68 18.67
C SER A 297 8.32 -17.60 18.03
N ALA A 298 7.83 -18.60 18.77
CA ALA A 298 6.79 -19.49 18.24
C ALA A 298 5.48 -18.75 17.84
N PRO A 299 4.93 -17.81 18.64
CA PRO A 299 3.81 -16.98 18.22
C PRO A 299 4.09 -16.14 16.97
N ASP A 300 5.30 -15.58 16.85
CA ASP A 300 5.69 -14.77 15.70
C ASP A 300 5.83 -15.62 14.43
N LEU A 301 6.29 -16.87 14.53
CA LEU A 301 6.31 -17.79 13.40
C LEU A 301 4.90 -18.09 12.89
N ASP A 302 3.95 -18.31 13.79
CA ASP A 302 2.55 -18.54 13.41
C ASP A 302 1.93 -17.29 12.77
N LEU A 303 2.24 -16.10 13.31
CA LEU A 303 1.82 -14.82 12.72
C LEU A 303 2.45 -14.61 11.33
N LEU A 304 3.73 -14.91 11.17
CA LEU A 304 4.44 -14.81 9.89
C LEU A 304 3.87 -15.76 8.83
N LEU A 305 3.40 -16.95 9.23
CA LEU A 305 2.69 -17.85 8.31
C LEU A 305 1.36 -17.25 7.86
N SER A 306 0.66 -16.49 8.70
CA SER A 306 -0.59 -15.82 8.34
C SER A 306 -0.40 -14.57 7.48
N TYR A 307 0.79 -13.96 7.51
CA TYR A 307 1.13 -12.77 6.76
C TYR A 307 1.11 -13.02 5.24
N ASP A 308 0.36 -12.19 4.51
CA ASP A 308 0.39 -12.15 3.05
C ASP A 308 1.03 -10.83 2.55
N PRO A 309 2.32 -10.85 2.13
CA PRO A 309 2.99 -9.69 1.54
C PRO A 309 2.26 -9.09 0.33
N GLY A 310 1.48 -9.91 -0.38
CA GLY A 310 0.65 -9.51 -1.50
C GLY A 310 -0.48 -8.55 -1.11
N ARG A 311 -0.92 -8.56 0.16
CA ARG A 311 -2.03 -7.75 0.67
C ARG A 311 -1.58 -6.50 1.42
N THR A 312 -0.29 -6.35 1.73
CA THR A 312 0.23 -5.24 2.56
C THR A 312 0.05 -3.86 1.94
N VAL A 313 0.14 -3.75 0.62
CA VAL A 313 -0.01 -2.48 -0.11
C VAL A 313 -0.90 -2.63 -1.35
N THR A 314 -1.68 -1.60 -1.63
CA THR A 314 -2.60 -1.53 -2.78
C THR A 314 -2.71 -0.10 -3.32
N HIS A 315 -2.86 0.06 -4.63
CA HIS A 315 -2.98 1.37 -5.28
C HIS A 315 -4.42 1.90 -5.20
N ILE A 316 -4.62 3.22 -5.10
CA ILE A 316 -5.99 3.79 -5.04
C ILE A 316 -6.68 3.74 -6.40
N TYR A 317 -5.98 4.03 -7.50
CA TYR A 317 -6.59 4.00 -8.84
C TYR A 317 -6.76 2.60 -9.41
N HIS A 318 -5.92 1.66 -8.95
CA HIS A 318 -5.90 0.29 -9.46
C HIS A 318 -5.80 -0.68 -8.27
N PRO A 319 -6.81 -0.73 -7.39
CA PRO A 319 -6.77 -1.54 -6.19
C PRO A 319 -6.77 -3.03 -6.53
N LYS A 320 -6.03 -3.81 -5.76
CA LYS A 320 -6.08 -5.28 -5.80
C LYS A 320 -7.44 -5.75 -5.30
N LYS A 321 -8.07 -6.69 -6.02
CA LYS A 321 -9.43 -7.15 -5.72
C LYS A 321 -9.54 -7.83 -4.35
N GLU A 322 -8.47 -8.47 -3.91
CA GLU A 322 -8.40 -9.25 -2.67
C GLU A 322 -8.43 -8.40 -1.41
N VAL A 323 -8.22 -7.08 -1.55
CA VAL A 323 -8.17 -6.12 -0.44
C VAL A 323 -9.07 -4.90 -0.69
N LEU A 324 -9.91 -4.93 -1.73
CA LEU A 324 -10.82 -3.82 -2.06
C LEU A 324 -12.05 -3.86 -1.15
N ASP A 325 -11.84 -3.52 0.12
CA ASP A 325 -12.88 -3.40 1.12
C ASP A 325 -12.46 -2.45 2.26
N SER A 326 -13.43 -2.05 3.08
CA SER A 326 -13.20 -1.14 4.20
C SER A 326 -12.38 -1.75 5.35
N ILE A 327 -12.24 -3.08 5.40
CA ILE A 327 -11.47 -3.76 6.44
C ILE A 327 -9.99 -3.59 6.12
N TYR A 328 -9.55 -3.94 4.91
CA TYR A 328 -8.15 -3.85 4.51
C TYR A 328 -7.73 -2.42 4.20
N MET A 329 -8.48 -1.68 3.39
CA MET A 329 -8.09 -0.32 2.98
C MET A 329 -8.46 0.75 4.00
N GLY A 330 -9.23 0.39 5.03
CA GLY A 330 -9.92 1.36 5.87
C GLY A 330 -11.04 2.07 5.11
N SER A 331 -11.89 2.77 5.86
CA SER A 331 -13.00 3.54 5.28
C SER A 331 -12.52 4.59 4.26
N LYS A 332 -11.47 5.34 4.59
CA LYS A 332 -10.94 6.41 3.72
C LYS A 332 -10.36 5.88 2.41
N GLY A 333 -9.49 4.87 2.50
CA GLY A 333 -8.84 4.29 1.32
C GLY A 333 -9.86 3.68 0.36
N HIS A 334 -10.84 2.96 0.90
CA HIS A 334 -11.92 2.36 0.13
C HIS A 334 -12.78 3.41 -0.59
N ILE A 335 -13.25 4.44 0.14
CA ILE A 335 -14.06 5.53 -0.43
C ILE A 335 -13.28 6.30 -1.52
N LEU A 336 -11.98 6.51 -1.35
CA LEU A 336 -11.15 7.16 -2.37
C LEU A 336 -11.06 6.34 -3.66
N ALA A 337 -10.96 5.02 -3.56
CA ALA A 337 -11.00 4.13 -4.71
C ALA A 337 -12.36 4.17 -5.41
N ASP A 338 -13.46 4.18 -4.64
CA ASP A 338 -14.82 4.29 -5.18
C ASP A 338 -15.02 5.62 -5.91
N LEU A 339 -14.64 6.74 -5.31
CA LEU A 339 -14.69 8.07 -5.92
C LEU A 339 -13.92 8.10 -7.26
N HIS A 340 -12.72 7.52 -7.29
CA HIS A 340 -11.94 7.43 -8.52
C HIS A 340 -12.65 6.60 -9.59
N SER A 341 -13.23 5.45 -9.22
CA SER A 341 -13.99 4.59 -10.15
C SER A 341 -15.20 5.31 -10.78
N MET A 342 -15.74 6.31 -10.08
CA MET A 342 -16.82 7.18 -10.57
C MET A 342 -16.31 8.35 -11.43
N GLY A 343 -15.01 8.45 -11.70
CA GLY A 343 -14.41 9.57 -12.43
C GLY A 343 -14.38 10.88 -11.62
N ILE A 344 -14.49 10.81 -10.30
CA ILE A 344 -14.27 11.95 -9.41
C ILE A 344 -12.77 12.06 -9.17
N LYS A 345 -12.25 13.28 -9.31
CA LYS A 345 -10.82 13.55 -9.21
C LYS A 345 -10.38 13.47 -7.75
N VAL A 346 -9.60 12.45 -7.43
CA VAL A 346 -8.92 12.28 -6.13
C VAL A 346 -7.41 12.28 -6.37
N PRO A 347 -6.57 12.80 -5.44
CA PRO A 347 -5.12 12.77 -5.63
C PRO A 347 -4.59 11.32 -5.74
N PRO A 348 -3.63 11.05 -6.66
CA PRO A 348 -3.04 9.72 -6.78
C PRO A 348 -2.33 9.33 -5.48
N GLY A 349 -2.38 8.04 -5.17
CA GLY A 349 -1.92 7.51 -3.89
C GLY A 349 -2.06 5.99 -3.78
N PHE A 350 -1.59 5.46 -2.66
CA PHE A 350 -1.70 4.05 -2.30
C PHE A 350 -2.06 3.91 -0.82
N VAL A 351 -2.51 2.71 -0.45
CA VAL A 351 -2.89 2.36 0.91
C VAL A 351 -2.00 1.22 1.39
N ILE A 352 -1.40 1.42 2.56
CA ILE A 352 -0.86 0.34 3.38
C ILE A 352 -2.03 -0.22 4.17
N THR A 353 -2.39 -1.47 3.89
CA THR A 353 -3.62 -2.07 4.41
C THR A 353 -3.48 -2.44 5.88
N THR A 354 -4.59 -2.80 6.53
CA THR A 354 -4.57 -3.34 7.90
C THR A 354 -3.78 -4.65 8.02
N GLU A 355 -3.39 -5.30 6.91
CA GLU A 355 -2.47 -6.44 6.94
C GLU A 355 -1.14 -6.06 7.62
N TYR A 356 -0.63 -4.86 7.32
CA TYR A 356 0.57 -4.34 7.98
C TYR A 356 0.37 -4.23 9.48
N PHE A 357 -0.76 -3.66 9.92
CA PHE A 357 -1.08 -3.48 11.34
C PHE A 357 -1.14 -4.83 12.07
N ARG A 358 -1.85 -5.82 11.49
CA ARG A 358 -2.05 -7.15 12.08
C ARG A 358 -0.74 -7.93 12.20
N CYS A 359 0.13 -7.80 11.20
CA CYS A 359 1.40 -8.52 11.13
C CYS A 359 2.60 -7.64 11.53
N ARG A 360 2.37 -6.49 12.16
CA ARG A 360 3.42 -5.52 12.51
C ARG A 360 4.58 -6.13 13.30
N PRO A 361 4.37 -6.98 14.34
CA PRO A 361 5.46 -7.56 15.10
C PRO A 361 6.44 -8.37 14.25
N VAL A 362 5.92 -9.10 13.24
CA VAL A 362 6.78 -9.90 12.35
C VAL A 362 7.40 -9.05 11.25
N ILE A 363 6.64 -8.13 10.66
CA ILE A 363 7.14 -7.24 9.59
C ILE A 363 8.29 -6.37 10.09
N GLU A 364 8.15 -5.77 11.27
CA GLU A 364 9.17 -4.90 11.86
C GLU A 364 10.27 -5.70 12.57
N GLY A 365 9.92 -6.85 13.17
CA GLY A 365 10.84 -7.68 13.96
C GLY A 365 11.75 -8.61 13.14
N PHE A 366 11.38 -8.94 11.89
CA PHE A 366 12.19 -9.78 11.02
C PHE A 366 12.74 -9.01 9.82
N TRP A 367 14.06 -8.86 9.74
CA TRP A 367 14.71 -7.93 8.81
C TRP A 367 14.39 -8.20 7.34
N GLN A 368 14.27 -9.46 6.91
CA GLN A 368 13.90 -9.80 5.53
C GLN A 368 12.49 -9.34 5.19
N SER A 369 11.54 -9.50 6.12
CA SER A 369 10.16 -9.05 5.92
C SER A 369 10.05 -7.51 5.96
N ARG A 370 10.87 -6.84 6.77
CA ARG A 370 10.99 -5.38 6.77
C ARG A 370 11.53 -4.88 5.44
N GLU A 371 12.55 -5.54 4.90
CA GLU A 371 13.14 -5.18 3.62
C GLU A 371 12.14 -5.36 2.46
N ASP A 372 11.38 -6.46 2.43
CA ASP A 372 10.30 -6.66 1.46
C ASP A 372 9.20 -5.60 1.59
N PHE A 373 8.77 -5.27 2.81
CA PHE A 373 7.80 -4.20 3.03
C PHE A 373 8.29 -2.85 2.50
N VAL A 374 9.53 -2.45 2.83
CA VAL A 374 10.13 -1.20 2.35
C VAL A 374 10.22 -1.20 0.82
N LYS A 375 10.66 -2.30 0.20
CA LYS A 375 10.69 -2.44 -1.26
C LYS A 375 9.31 -2.25 -1.89
N ARG A 376 8.26 -2.80 -1.27
CA ARG A 376 6.87 -2.65 -1.74
C ARG A 376 6.37 -1.21 -1.64
N VAL A 377 6.64 -0.53 -0.51
CA VAL A 377 6.30 0.88 -0.33
C VAL A 377 7.02 1.74 -1.37
N MET A 378 8.33 1.57 -1.52
CA MET A 378 9.12 2.34 -2.49
C MET A 378 8.72 2.04 -3.95
N SER A 379 8.32 0.81 -4.26
CA SER A 379 7.75 0.48 -5.58
C SER A 379 6.45 1.27 -5.85
N MET A 380 5.60 1.46 -4.84
CA MET A 380 4.41 2.32 -4.98
C MET A 380 4.79 3.78 -5.14
N VAL A 381 5.81 4.27 -4.41
CA VAL A 381 6.35 5.63 -4.59
C VAL A 381 6.82 5.83 -6.03
N THR A 382 7.62 4.92 -6.60
CA THR A 382 8.06 4.99 -8.00
C THR A 382 6.88 5.03 -8.97
N ARG A 383 5.80 4.29 -8.72
CA ARG A 383 4.59 4.37 -9.55
C ARG A 383 3.94 5.76 -9.47
N LEU A 384 3.83 6.34 -8.28
CA LEU A 384 3.31 7.69 -8.12
C LEU A 384 4.21 8.75 -8.79
N GLU A 385 5.53 8.55 -8.80
CA GLU A 385 6.43 9.45 -9.55
C GLU A 385 6.10 9.46 -11.05
N VAL A 386 5.85 8.28 -11.63
CA VAL A 386 5.46 8.15 -13.04
C VAL A 386 4.10 8.79 -13.31
N GLU A 387 3.11 8.55 -12.44
CA GLU A 387 1.75 9.08 -12.59
C GLU A 387 1.68 10.60 -12.44
N THR A 388 2.44 11.15 -11.50
CA THR A 388 2.44 12.60 -11.21
C THR A 388 3.43 13.38 -12.08
N GLY A 389 4.40 12.71 -12.71
CA GLY A 389 5.52 13.35 -13.39
C GLY A 389 6.47 14.09 -12.45
N ARG A 390 6.38 13.88 -11.12
CA ARG A 390 7.22 14.47 -10.08
C ARG A 390 8.10 13.41 -9.43
N ARG A 391 9.11 13.80 -8.66
CA ARG A 391 9.99 12.85 -7.96
C ARG A 391 10.07 13.09 -6.46
N PHE A 392 9.98 12.01 -5.70
CA PHE A 392 10.06 12.05 -4.25
C PHE A 392 11.50 12.33 -3.81
N GLY A 393 11.69 13.36 -2.99
CA GLY A 393 13.01 13.81 -2.56
C GLY A 393 13.86 14.55 -3.59
N HIS A 394 13.31 14.92 -4.75
CA HIS A 394 14.03 15.70 -5.76
C HIS A 394 13.70 17.21 -5.69
N SER A 395 14.68 18.06 -5.42
CA SER A 395 14.47 19.51 -5.24
C SER A 395 13.91 20.22 -6.48
N ALA A 396 14.39 19.88 -7.69
CA ALA A 396 13.92 20.58 -8.89
C ALA A 396 12.48 20.21 -9.31
N ASN A 397 11.93 19.10 -8.81
CA ASN A 397 10.56 18.66 -9.14
C ASN A 397 9.94 17.79 -8.04
N PRO A 398 9.66 18.40 -6.87
CA PRO A 398 9.38 17.66 -5.66
C PRO A 398 7.96 17.08 -5.65
N LEU A 399 7.89 15.78 -5.34
CA LEU A 399 6.67 15.11 -4.90
C LEU A 399 6.63 15.11 -3.37
N LEU A 400 5.52 15.57 -2.81
CA LEU A 400 5.26 15.53 -1.37
C LEU A 400 4.01 14.68 -1.11
N PHE A 401 3.97 14.03 0.05
CA PHE A 401 2.85 13.16 0.42
C PHE A 401 2.09 13.67 1.65
N SER A 402 0.79 13.37 1.69
CA SER A 402 0.03 13.27 2.94
C SER A 402 -0.01 11.82 3.39
N VAL A 403 0.23 11.56 4.67
CA VAL A 403 0.16 10.24 5.30
C VAL A 403 -0.93 10.30 6.36
N ARG A 404 -2.06 9.64 6.10
CA ARG A 404 -3.30 9.73 6.89
C ARG A 404 -3.71 8.35 7.39
N SER A 405 -4.16 8.26 8.63
CA SER A 405 -4.82 7.04 9.13
C SER A 405 -6.14 6.77 8.42
N GLY A 406 -6.47 5.49 8.25
CA GLY A 406 -7.75 5.00 7.77
C GLY A 406 -8.16 3.73 8.49
N SER A 407 -8.91 3.84 9.58
CA SER A 407 -9.53 2.69 10.23
C SER A 407 -10.82 2.27 9.51
N ALA A 408 -11.22 1.01 9.66
CA ALA A 408 -12.50 0.53 9.16
C ALA A 408 -13.67 1.31 9.78
N VAL A 409 -13.60 1.57 11.08
CA VAL A 409 -14.54 2.43 11.81
C VAL A 409 -13.95 3.82 12.00
N SER A 410 -14.64 4.84 11.50
CA SER A 410 -14.15 6.23 11.49
C SER A 410 -13.85 6.77 12.90
N MET A 411 -12.62 7.26 13.11
CA MET A 411 -12.17 7.94 14.34
C MET A 411 -11.65 9.36 14.02
N PRO A 412 -12.55 10.36 13.86
CA PRO A 412 -12.18 11.70 13.40
C PRO A 412 -11.34 12.42 14.44
N GLY A 413 -10.22 13.00 14.01
CA GLY A 413 -9.30 13.76 14.86
C GLY A 413 -8.41 12.93 15.80
N MET A 414 -8.72 11.66 16.04
CA MET A 414 -8.05 10.86 17.09
C MET A 414 -6.65 10.38 16.73
N MET A 415 -6.37 10.24 15.45
CA MET A 415 -5.17 9.59 14.93
C MET A 415 -4.22 10.60 14.28
N ASN A 416 -2.92 10.31 14.30
CA ASN A 416 -1.92 11.19 13.68
C ASN A 416 -2.16 11.33 12.17
N THR A 417 -1.81 12.50 11.65
CA THR A 417 -1.82 12.83 10.22
C THR A 417 -0.61 13.69 9.92
N PHE A 418 0.12 13.34 8.87
CA PHE A 418 1.24 14.12 8.38
C PHE A 418 0.91 14.69 7.02
N LEU A 419 1.13 15.98 6.86
CA LEU A 419 1.08 16.67 5.57
C LEU A 419 2.49 17.08 5.18
N ASN A 420 2.76 17.18 3.88
CA ASN A 420 4.06 17.61 3.34
C ASN A 420 5.23 16.65 3.66
N VAL A 421 4.97 15.35 3.81
CA VAL A 421 6.02 14.33 3.98
C VAL A 421 6.95 14.34 2.76
N GLY A 422 8.26 14.36 3.03
CA GLY A 422 9.32 14.52 2.03
C GLY A 422 9.92 15.92 1.99
N ILE A 423 9.42 16.87 2.79
CA ILE A 423 9.93 18.24 2.83
C ILE A 423 11.16 18.37 3.72
N ASN A 424 12.17 19.06 3.21
CA ASN A 424 13.35 19.52 3.93
C ASN A 424 13.80 20.87 3.36
N GLU A 425 14.87 21.47 3.89
CA GLU A 425 15.31 22.80 3.44
C GLU A 425 15.69 22.84 1.95
N GLN A 426 16.25 21.75 1.39
CA GLN A 426 16.57 21.67 -0.04
C GLN A 426 15.30 21.61 -0.92
N ILE A 427 14.29 20.87 -0.47
CA ILE A 427 12.99 20.75 -1.14
C ILE A 427 12.22 22.08 -1.05
N VAL A 428 12.37 22.82 0.05
CA VAL A 428 11.81 24.17 0.19
C VAL A 428 12.36 25.07 -0.91
N GLU A 429 13.68 25.19 -1.07
CA GLU A 429 14.27 26.01 -2.14
C GLU A 429 13.82 25.57 -3.55
N GLY A 430 13.64 24.26 -3.73
CA GLY A 430 13.04 23.66 -4.92
C GLY A 430 11.61 24.15 -5.20
N LEU A 431 10.75 24.08 -4.18
CA LEU A 431 9.37 24.59 -4.26
C LEU A 431 9.34 26.08 -4.59
N ILE A 432 10.20 26.89 -3.95
CA ILE A 432 10.30 28.33 -4.23
C ILE A 432 10.65 28.58 -5.70
N SER A 433 11.62 27.83 -6.22
CA SER A 433 12.06 27.94 -7.61
C SER A 433 10.96 27.58 -8.62
N GLN A 434 10.07 26.66 -8.26
CA GLN A 434 8.97 26.24 -9.14
C GLN A 434 7.74 27.13 -9.05
N THR A 435 7.34 27.53 -7.85
CA THR A 435 6.06 28.23 -7.64
C THR A 435 6.22 29.74 -7.61
N GLY A 436 7.43 30.25 -7.33
CA GLY A 436 7.64 31.66 -7.01
C GLY A 436 7.15 32.07 -5.62
N GLU A 437 6.53 31.15 -4.87
CA GLU A 437 5.82 31.43 -3.63
C GLU A 437 6.65 31.02 -2.40
N ALA A 438 7.57 31.91 -2.01
CA ALA A 438 8.47 31.67 -0.89
C ALA A 438 7.74 31.48 0.45
N TRP A 439 6.67 32.24 0.69
CA TRP A 439 5.88 32.14 1.91
C TRP A 439 5.23 30.75 2.04
N PHE A 440 4.66 30.23 0.95
CA PHE A 440 4.04 28.91 0.86
C PHE A 440 5.01 27.79 1.22
N ALA A 441 6.21 27.78 0.62
CA ALA A 441 7.19 26.73 0.83
C ALA A 441 7.64 26.65 2.30
N TRP A 442 7.93 27.79 2.92
CA TRP A 442 8.32 27.87 4.33
C TRP A 442 7.16 27.58 5.31
N ASP A 443 5.91 27.96 5.00
CA ASP A 443 4.75 27.57 5.83
C ASP A 443 4.54 26.05 5.83
N ASN A 444 4.70 25.38 4.69
CA ASN A 444 4.59 23.92 4.63
C ASN A 444 5.70 23.23 5.42
N TYR A 445 6.94 23.73 5.35
CA TYR A 445 8.04 23.21 6.15
C TYR A 445 7.77 23.38 7.65
N ARG A 446 7.37 24.58 8.07
CA ARG A 446 6.96 24.85 9.46
C ARG A 446 5.85 23.90 9.93
N ARG A 447 4.82 23.67 9.10
CA ARG A 447 3.71 22.74 9.41
C ARG A 447 4.23 21.32 9.61
N PHE A 448 5.07 20.85 8.70
CA PHE A 448 5.63 19.51 8.81
C PHE A 448 6.46 19.34 10.08
N VAL A 449 7.33 20.31 10.40
CA VAL A 449 8.12 20.33 11.65
C VAL A 449 7.22 20.30 12.89
N GLN A 450 6.11 21.05 12.88
CA GLN A 450 5.13 21.03 13.96
C GLN A 450 4.47 19.65 14.10
N SER A 451 3.95 19.08 13.00
CA SER A 451 3.33 17.76 13.00
C SER A 451 4.31 16.67 13.44
N TRP A 452 5.57 16.75 13.02
CA TRP A 452 6.65 15.87 13.44
C TRP A 452 6.88 15.96 14.95
N GLY A 453 7.10 17.16 15.50
CA GLY A 453 7.28 17.31 16.95
C GLY A 453 6.09 16.80 17.76
N MET A 454 4.87 17.09 17.31
CA MET A 454 3.66 16.63 17.98
C MET A 454 3.51 15.10 17.95
N SER A 455 3.97 14.40 16.90
CA SER A 455 3.92 12.93 16.88
C SER A 455 4.87 12.29 17.89
N PHE A 456 5.97 12.97 18.24
CA PHE A 456 6.89 12.53 19.30
C PHE A 456 6.51 13.06 20.69
N GLY A 457 5.29 13.62 20.85
CA GLY A 457 4.74 14.01 22.15
C GLY A 457 5.00 15.45 22.58
N ILE A 458 5.56 16.31 21.71
CA ILE A 458 5.65 17.75 22.03
C ILE A 458 4.24 18.35 22.04
N PRO A 459 3.80 19.01 23.13
CA PRO A 459 2.50 19.66 23.17
C PRO A 459 2.38 20.78 22.13
N ARG A 460 1.16 20.95 21.60
CA ARG A 460 0.86 22.01 20.64
C ARG A 460 1.17 23.42 21.17
N ASP A 461 1.06 23.62 22.48
CA ASP A 461 1.23 24.91 23.14
C ASP A 461 2.66 25.46 23.06
N GLU A 462 3.67 24.58 23.01
CA GLU A 462 5.07 24.96 22.76
C GLU A 462 5.20 25.71 21.43
N PHE A 463 4.64 25.12 20.36
CA PHE A 463 4.64 25.73 19.03
C PHE A 463 3.78 27.00 18.98
N SER A 464 2.62 27.00 19.64
CA SER A 464 1.77 28.19 19.77
C SER A 464 2.49 29.35 20.49
N GLY A 465 3.28 29.04 21.51
CA GLY A 465 4.13 29.99 22.23
C GLY A 465 5.16 30.64 21.31
N VAL A 466 5.83 29.85 20.47
CA VAL A 466 6.79 30.34 19.48
C VAL A 466 6.10 31.23 18.44
N MET A 467 4.96 30.80 17.88
CA MET A 467 4.15 31.61 16.95
C MET A 467 3.78 32.97 17.57
N ASN A 468 3.31 32.98 18.81
CA ASN A 468 2.92 34.21 19.51
C ASN A 468 4.12 35.13 19.79
N LYS A 469 5.28 34.57 20.13
CA LYS A 469 6.53 35.32 20.30
C LYS A 469 6.93 36.02 19.00
N TYR A 470 6.86 35.34 17.87
CA TYR A 470 7.20 35.90 16.56
C TYR A 470 6.17 36.93 16.07
N LYS A 471 4.88 36.71 16.33
CA LYS A 471 3.82 37.71 16.09
C LYS A 471 4.10 39.01 16.84
N LYS A 472 4.42 38.93 18.14
CA LYS A 472 4.79 40.09 18.97
C LYS A 472 6.07 40.77 18.46
N ARG A 473 7.09 39.99 18.12
CA ARG A 473 8.38 40.49 17.61
C ARG A 473 8.22 41.32 16.34
N TYR A 474 7.37 40.90 15.42
CA TYR A 474 7.17 41.53 14.11
C TYR A 474 5.90 42.40 14.02
N GLY A 475 5.17 42.58 15.12
CA GLY A 475 3.93 43.36 15.14
C GLY A 475 2.81 42.80 14.25
N ARG A 476 2.76 41.47 14.06
CA ARG A 476 1.74 40.78 13.24
C ARG A 476 0.57 40.31 14.09
N SER A 477 -0.64 40.48 13.60
CA SER A 477 -1.86 39.97 14.26
C SER A 477 -2.17 38.53 13.83
N VAL A 478 -2.00 38.25 12.53
CA VAL A 478 -2.32 36.95 11.94
C VAL A 478 -1.14 36.40 11.11
N LYS A 479 -1.07 35.07 10.99
CA LYS A 479 0.05 34.36 10.33
C LYS A 479 0.30 34.82 8.89
N ARG A 480 -0.78 35.08 8.13
CA ARG A 480 -0.70 35.52 6.73
C ARG A 480 0.00 36.87 6.52
N GLU A 481 0.22 37.65 7.59
CA GLU A 481 0.91 38.94 7.51
C GLU A 481 2.44 38.80 7.59
N PHE A 482 2.96 37.60 7.89
CA PHE A 482 4.40 37.37 7.89
C PHE A 482 4.98 37.51 6.48
N SER A 483 6.11 38.20 6.35
CA SER A 483 6.88 38.19 5.10
C SER A 483 7.56 36.82 4.85
N PRO A 484 7.99 36.50 3.62
CA PRO A 484 8.73 35.27 3.33
C PRO A 484 9.98 35.06 4.21
N VAL A 485 10.67 36.14 4.58
CA VAL A 485 11.83 36.09 5.49
C VAL A 485 11.39 35.79 6.91
N GLU A 486 10.33 36.44 7.40
CA GLU A 486 9.80 36.25 8.75
C GLU A 486 9.27 34.82 8.97
N ILE A 487 8.57 34.24 7.98
CA ILE A 487 8.05 32.87 8.08
C ILE A 487 9.18 31.83 8.04
N ARG A 488 10.27 32.09 7.29
CA ARG A 488 11.47 31.25 7.29
C ARG A 488 12.10 31.22 8.69
N GLU A 489 12.31 32.39 9.30
CA GLU A 489 12.85 32.45 10.67
C GLU A 489 11.96 31.72 11.68
N LEU A 490 10.63 31.85 11.54
CA LEU A 490 9.68 31.12 12.38
C LEU A 490 9.79 29.60 12.17
N ALA A 491 9.92 29.12 10.93
CA ALA A 491 10.07 27.70 10.63
C ALA A 491 11.36 27.13 11.22
N LEU A 492 12.47 27.88 11.15
CA LEU A 492 13.73 27.51 11.79
C LEU A 492 13.62 27.54 13.32
N ALA A 493 12.85 28.47 13.90
CA ALA A 493 12.59 28.46 15.33
C ALA A 493 11.80 27.22 15.79
N TYR A 494 10.88 26.69 14.96
CA TYR A 494 10.18 25.43 15.24
C TYR A 494 11.16 24.24 15.24
N ARG A 495 12.18 24.25 14.37
CA ARG A 495 13.26 23.25 14.41
C ARG A 495 14.05 23.29 15.71
N GLU A 496 14.29 24.48 16.26
CA GLU A 496 14.96 24.61 17.56
C GLU A 496 14.11 24.05 18.71
N VAL A 497 12.77 24.09 18.62
CA VAL A 497 11.88 23.40 19.58
C VAL A 497 12.11 21.90 19.59
N LEU A 498 12.27 21.28 18.41
CA LEU A 498 12.58 19.84 18.31
C LEU A 498 13.90 19.51 19.00
N LYS A 499 14.95 20.30 18.72
CA LYS A 499 16.27 20.14 19.35
C LYS A 499 16.20 20.27 20.88
N ALA A 500 15.43 21.24 21.38
CA ALA A 500 15.25 21.44 22.81
C ALA A 500 14.59 20.23 23.51
N HIS A 501 13.79 19.45 22.77
CA HIS A 501 13.16 18.22 23.25
C HIS A 501 13.95 16.95 22.90
N ASN A 502 15.19 17.07 22.40
CA ASN A 502 16.02 15.96 21.91
C ASN A 502 15.34 15.11 20.82
N ILE A 503 14.50 15.72 20.00
CA ILE A 503 13.86 15.07 18.85
C ILE A 503 14.66 15.44 17.60
N GLU A 504 15.26 14.44 16.97
CA GLU A 504 15.95 14.62 15.69
C GLU A 504 14.94 14.79 14.55
N PHE A 505 15.22 15.77 13.69
CA PHE A 505 14.46 15.96 12.45
C PHE A 505 15.14 15.17 11.34
N CYS A 506 14.44 14.22 10.76
CA CYS A 506 14.96 13.42 9.66
C CYS A 506 15.01 14.25 8.38
N GLU A 507 16.18 14.39 7.77
CA GLU A 507 16.36 15.12 6.50
C GLU A 507 16.05 14.24 5.26
N SER A 508 16.12 12.92 5.41
CA SER A 508 15.90 11.94 4.33
C SER A 508 14.39 11.77 4.06
N PRO A 509 13.89 12.09 2.85
CA PRO A 509 12.47 11.92 2.51
C PRO A 509 11.95 10.48 2.68
N GLU A 510 12.77 9.48 2.36
CA GLU A 510 12.41 8.07 2.49
C GLU A 510 12.21 7.67 3.95
N GLU A 511 13.14 8.05 4.82
CA GLU A 511 13.04 7.82 6.26
C GLU A 511 11.88 8.61 6.86
N GLN A 512 11.66 9.87 6.45
CA GLN A 512 10.48 10.64 6.85
C GLN A 512 9.18 9.90 6.54
N LEU A 513 9.07 9.29 5.36
CA LEU A 513 7.89 8.52 4.96
C LEU A 513 7.70 7.28 5.84
N LEU A 514 8.75 6.48 6.04
CA LEU A 514 8.69 5.28 6.88
C LEU A 514 8.37 5.61 8.33
N THR A 515 8.97 6.67 8.89
CA THR A 515 8.66 7.15 10.24
C THR A 515 7.24 7.68 10.33
N ALA A 516 6.75 8.44 9.34
CA ALA A 516 5.36 8.91 9.33
C ALA A 516 4.36 7.75 9.30
N ILE A 517 4.63 6.69 8.52
CA ILE A 517 3.81 5.46 8.50
C ILE A 517 3.80 4.83 9.89
N GLN A 518 4.96 4.65 10.51
CA GLN A 518 5.08 4.08 11.85
C GLN A 518 4.32 4.92 12.89
N GLN A 519 4.50 6.24 12.89
CA GLN A 519 3.84 7.16 13.81
C GLN A 519 2.31 7.18 13.65
N VAL A 520 1.81 7.03 12.42
CA VAL A 520 0.36 6.90 12.18
C VAL A 520 -0.16 5.58 12.75
N VAL A 521 0.55 4.47 12.53
CA VAL A 521 0.16 3.16 13.06
C VAL A 521 0.23 3.14 14.59
N GLU A 522 1.28 3.68 15.19
CA GLU A 522 1.46 3.79 16.64
C GLU A 522 0.41 4.68 17.29
N SER A 523 -0.09 5.71 16.59
CA SER A 523 -1.12 6.59 17.14
C SER A 523 -2.45 5.87 17.45
N TRP A 524 -2.65 4.65 16.92
CA TRP A 524 -3.75 3.77 17.32
C TRP A 524 -3.72 3.45 18.82
N GLU A 525 -2.54 3.37 19.41
CA GLU A 525 -2.34 3.07 20.82
C GLU A 525 -2.23 4.32 21.72
N SER A 526 -2.43 5.51 21.16
CA SER A 526 -2.44 6.76 21.94
C SER A 526 -3.61 6.79 22.93
N ASP A 527 -3.42 7.49 24.04
CA ASP A 527 -4.43 7.57 25.12
C ASP A 527 -5.77 8.12 24.62
N LYS A 528 -5.75 9.14 23.76
CA LYS A 528 -6.97 9.68 23.12
C LYS A 528 -7.67 8.67 22.23
N ALA A 529 -6.93 7.86 21.47
CA ALA A 529 -7.50 6.87 20.58
C ALA A 529 -8.10 5.70 21.36
N ARG A 530 -7.42 5.22 22.41
CA ARG A 530 -7.93 4.22 23.35
C ARG A 530 -9.19 4.72 24.06
N THR A 531 -9.14 5.91 24.64
CA THR A 531 -10.30 6.53 25.31
C THR A 531 -11.49 6.66 24.36
N TYR A 532 -11.27 7.11 23.13
CA TYR A 532 -12.33 7.17 22.11
C TYR A 532 -12.92 5.78 21.83
N ARG A 533 -12.09 4.75 21.66
CA ARG A 533 -12.56 3.37 21.44
C ARG A 533 -13.33 2.83 22.64
N GLU A 534 -12.91 3.11 23.86
CA GLU A 534 -13.63 2.74 25.08
C GLU A 534 -15.02 3.40 25.14
N ILE A 535 -15.08 4.71 24.92
CA ILE A 535 -16.34 5.48 24.89
C ILE A 535 -17.29 4.92 23.81
N MET A 536 -16.75 4.59 22.65
CA MET A 536 -17.52 4.10 21.50
C MET A 536 -17.69 2.58 21.47
N MET A 537 -17.17 1.86 22.48
CA MET A 537 -17.17 0.39 22.57
C MET A 537 -16.59 -0.31 21.32
N LEU A 538 -15.49 0.21 20.79
CA LEU A 538 -14.78 -0.33 19.63
C LEU A 538 -13.68 -1.32 20.05
N SER A 539 -13.48 -2.38 19.27
CA SER A 539 -12.39 -3.34 19.50
C SER A 539 -11.02 -2.77 19.12
N ASP A 540 -10.01 -3.02 19.95
CA ASP A 540 -8.61 -2.68 19.66
C ASP A 540 -8.04 -3.41 18.44
N ASN A 541 -8.59 -4.58 18.11
CA ASN A 541 -8.09 -5.46 17.05
C ASN A 541 -8.49 -5.03 15.63
N TRP A 542 -9.28 -3.97 15.47
CA TRP A 542 -9.58 -3.39 14.15
C TRP A 542 -8.32 -2.88 13.46
N GLY A 543 -7.45 -2.20 14.23
CA GLY A 543 -6.27 -1.54 13.72
C GLY A 543 -6.56 -0.38 12.75
N THR A 544 -5.52 0.07 12.07
CA THR A 544 -5.60 1.16 11.09
C THR A 544 -4.85 0.80 9.81
N ALA A 545 -5.44 1.14 8.66
CA ALA A 545 -4.69 1.30 7.42
C ALA A 545 -4.01 2.68 7.40
N VAL A 546 -3.07 2.86 6.47
CA VAL A 546 -2.40 4.15 6.22
C VAL A 546 -2.60 4.51 4.77
N THR A 547 -3.22 5.65 4.51
CA THR A 547 -3.43 6.21 3.17
C THR A 547 -2.32 7.21 2.87
N ILE A 548 -1.55 6.98 1.82
CA ILE A 548 -0.49 7.84 1.32
C ILE A 548 -0.96 8.44 0.00
N GLN A 549 -1.08 9.76 -0.06
CA GLN A 549 -1.54 10.49 -1.25
C GLN A 549 -0.60 11.63 -1.59
N SER A 550 -0.48 11.93 -2.89
CA SER A 550 0.20 13.14 -3.35
C SER A 550 -0.47 14.40 -2.77
N MET A 551 0.37 15.37 -2.37
CA MET A 551 -0.11 16.64 -1.83
C MET A 551 -0.79 17.48 -2.91
N VAL A 552 -1.96 18.03 -2.55
CA VAL A 552 -2.64 19.11 -3.25
C VAL A 552 -2.71 20.29 -2.28
N PHE A 553 -2.38 21.49 -2.75
CA PHE A 553 -2.14 22.63 -1.86
C PHE A 553 -3.25 23.69 -1.97
N GLY A 554 -4.08 23.81 -0.92
CA GLY A 554 -5.03 24.93 -0.79
C GLY A 554 -4.40 26.25 -0.37
N ASN A 555 -3.12 26.22 0.04
CA ASN A 555 -2.33 27.38 0.47
C ASN A 555 -1.27 27.81 -0.54
N LEU A 556 -1.35 27.33 -1.79
CA LEU A 556 -0.37 27.65 -2.83
C LEU A 556 -0.34 29.15 -3.13
N ASP A 557 -1.51 29.73 -3.40
CA ASP A 557 -1.68 31.12 -3.79
C ASP A 557 -3.11 31.61 -3.42
N THR A 558 -3.46 32.82 -3.86
CA THR A 558 -4.79 33.41 -3.63
C THR A 558 -5.91 32.77 -4.47
N HIS A 559 -5.58 31.96 -5.48
CA HIS A 559 -6.53 31.25 -6.33
C HIS A 559 -6.70 29.78 -5.92
N SER A 560 -6.12 29.40 -4.78
CA SER A 560 -6.19 28.06 -4.21
C SER A 560 -6.92 28.09 -2.87
N GLY A 561 -7.54 26.97 -2.50
CA GLY A 561 -8.27 26.89 -1.25
C GLY A 561 -8.67 25.48 -0.86
N ALA A 562 -9.19 25.35 0.35
CA ALA A 562 -9.67 24.10 0.90
C ALA A 562 -11.00 24.32 1.62
N GLY A 563 -11.81 23.28 1.70
CA GLY A 563 -13.11 23.36 2.36
C GLY A 563 -13.72 22.01 2.65
N VAL A 564 -14.83 22.08 3.36
CA VAL A 564 -15.70 20.94 3.67
C VAL A 564 -17.09 21.28 3.15
N MET A 565 -17.64 20.40 2.32
CA MET A 565 -18.96 20.51 1.72
C MET A 565 -19.87 19.43 2.29
N PHE A 566 -21.03 19.82 2.78
CA PHE A 566 -22.17 18.93 2.97
C PHE A 566 -23.04 18.96 1.73
N THR A 567 -23.38 17.80 1.19
CA THR A 567 -24.23 17.69 -0.01
C THR A 567 -25.64 18.24 0.21
N HIS A 568 -26.12 18.30 1.45
CA HIS A 568 -27.30 19.11 1.76
C HIS A 568 -27.20 19.76 3.14
N ASP A 569 -28.12 20.69 3.43
CA ASP A 569 -28.12 21.45 4.67
C ASP A 569 -28.45 20.56 5.89
N PRO A 570 -27.50 20.36 6.83
CA PRO A 570 -27.72 19.54 8.02
C PRO A 570 -28.80 20.11 8.96
N ARG A 571 -29.15 21.39 8.81
CA ARG A 571 -30.15 22.10 9.63
C ARG A 571 -31.57 21.98 9.11
N THR A 572 -31.78 21.38 7.94
CA THR A 572 -33.10 21.22 7.33
C THR A 572 -33.43 19.75 7.16
N SER A 573 -34.71 19.39 7.10
CA SER A 573 -35.15 18.05 6.73
C SER A 573 -35.30 17.88 5.21
N ALA A 574 -34.92 18.88 4.41
CA ALA A 574 -35.09 18.85 2.97
C ALA A 574 -34.20 17.78 2.34
N ASP A 575 -34.77 16.99 1.42
CA ASP A 575 -34.10 15.90 0.71
C ASP A 575 -33.54 16.32 -0.66
N LYS A 576 -33.38 17.64 -0.86
CA LYS A 576 -32.81 18.21 -2.08
C LYS A 576 -31.33 18.47 -1.88
N VAL A 577 -30.50 18.04 -2.84
CA VAL A 577 -29.08 18.39 -2.89
C VAL A 577 -28.94 19.91 -2.94
N ASP A 578 -28.28 20.43 -1.92
CA ASP A 578 -28.14 21.86 -1.66
C ASP A 578 -26.82 22.08 -0.91
N PRO A 579 -25.70 22.14 -1.65
CA PRO A 579 -24.37 22.19 -1.05
C PRO A 579 -24.20 23.39 -0.12
N VAL A 580 -23.87 23.10 1.14
CA VAL A 580 -23.50 24.09 2.16
C VAL A 580 -22.21 23.65 2.83
N GLY A 581 -21.48 24.58 3.44
CA GLY A 581 -20.24 24.21 4.11
C GLY A 581 -19.35 25.40 4.43
N ASP A 582 -18.12 25.09 4.78
CA ASP A 582 -17.08 26.05 5.16
C ASP A 582 -15.90 25.93 4.19
N PHE A 583 -15.40 27.05 3.68
CA PHE A 583 -14.18 27.10 2.88
C PHE A 583 -13.25 28.25 3.29
N THR A 584 -12.00 28.15 2.86
CA THR A 584 -10.98 29.19 2.99
C THR A 584 -10.07 29.17 1.77
N TRP A 585 -9.61 30.35 1.31
CA TRP A 585 -8.57 30.46 0.27
C TRP A 585 -7.21 30.76 0.93
N GLY A 586 -6.14 30.31 0.28
CA GLY A 586 -4.77 30.50 0.77
C GLY A 586 -4.44 29.75 2.07
N ASN A 587 -5.21 28.71 2.43
CA ASN A 587 -5.02 27.92 3.64
C ASN A 587 -5.24 26.42 3.36
N GLN A 588 -4.77 25.55 4.25
CA GLN A 588 -4.92 24.10 4.12
C GLN A 588 -6.18 23.60 4.81
N GLY A 589 -6.65 22.40 4.44
CA GLY A 589 -7.87 21.82 5.03
C GLY A 589 -7.79 21.66 6.56
N GLU A 590 -6.61 21.44 7.12
CA GLU A 590 -6.37 21.41 8.57
C GLU A 590 -6.82 22.70 9.26
N ASP A 591 -6.64 23.86 8.62
CA ASP A 591 -7.02 25.15 9.19
C ASP A 591 -8.55 25.30 9.32
N VAL A 592 -9.30 24.66 8.40
CA VAL A 592 -10.78 24.61 8.40
C VAL A 592 -11.28 23.68 9.50
N VAL A 593 -10.81 22.43 9.51
CA VAL A 593 -11.23 21.41 10.47
C VAL A 593 -10.77 21.73 11.89
N GLY A 594 -9.59 22.33 12.04
CA GLY A 594 -9.06 22.77 13.32
C GLY A 594 -9.68 24.07 13.85
N GLY A 595 -10.52 24.77 13.07
CA GLY A 595 -11.15 26.03 13.49
C GLY A 595 -10.17 27.18 13.71
N LEU A 596 -9.00 27.15 13.05
CA LEU A 596 -7.89 28.08 13.30
C LEU A 596 -7.97 29.38 12.52
N VAL A 597 -8.78 29.37 11.47
CA VAL A 597 -9.01 30.51 10.59
C VAL A 597 -10.50 30.82 10.50
N LYS A 598 -10.82 32.08 10.19
CA LYS A 598 -12.18 32.48 9.83
C LYS A 598 -12.56 31.80 8.52
N THR A 599 -13.61 30.98 8.54
CA THR A 599 -14.16 30.34 7.34
C THR A 599 -15.20 31.23 6.66
N LEU A 600 -15.37 31.01 5.37
CA LEU A 600 -16.43 31.59 4.56
C LEU A 600 -17.44 30.54 4.11
N PRO A 601 -18.70 30.95 3.86
CA PRO A 601 -19.74 30.05 3.39
C PRO A 601 -19.45 29.49 1.99
N LEU A 602 -19.92 28.28 1.74
CA LEU A 602 -19.77 27.60 0.46
C LEU A 602 -20.71 28.19 -0.62
N SER A 603 -21.97 28.47 -0.28
CA SER A 603 -22.97 28.99 -1.23
C SER A 603 -23.44 30.41 -0.90
N GLU A 604 -23.93 31.13 -1.91
CA GLU A 604 -24.55 32.46 -1.73
C GLU A 604 -25.82 32.37 -0.89
N ARG A 605 -26.59 31.28 -1.02
CA ARG A 605 -27.77 31.04 -0.19
C ARG A 605 -27.39 30.96 1.29
N GLN A 606 -26.31 30.23 1.61
CA GLN A 606 -25.79 30.14 2.97
C GLN A 606 -25.31 31.52 3.47
N ARG A 607 -24.67 32.32 2.62
CA ARG A 607 -24.18 33.67 2.94
C ARG A 607 -25.33 34.63 3.29
N LEU A 608 -26.37 34.66 2.44
CA LEU A 608 -27.52 35.56 2.59
C LEU A 608 -28.44 35.17 3.76
N GLY A 609 -28.48 33.88 4.13
CA GLY A 609 -29.25 33.39 5.27
C GLY A 609 -28.53 33.42 6.63
N ALA A 610 -27.31 33.94 6.70
CA ALA A 610 -26.56 34.02 7.96
C ALA A 610 -27.06 35.16 8.85
N ALA A 611 -27.18 34.92 10.17
CA ALA A 611 -27.61 35.94 11.14
C ALA A 611 -26.63 37.12 11.25
N GLU A 612 -25.33 36.86 11.03
CA GLU A 612 -24.31 37.89 10.90
C GLU A 612 -23.89 38.05 9.43
N PRO A 613 -23.74 39.30 8.92
CA PRO A 613 -23.28 39.55 7.55
C PRO A 613 -21.93 38.88 7.25
N ARG A 614 -21.89 38.07 6.19
CA ARG A 614 -20.69 37.41 5.70
C ARG A 614 -20.20 38.10 4.41
N GLU A 615 -18.88 38.32 4.32
CA GLU A 615 -18.25 39.13 3.26
C GLU A 615 -18.48 38.56 1.85
N THR A 616 -18.25 37.26 1.64
CA THR A 616 -18.40 36.58 0.34
C THR A 616 -18.58 35.07 0.52
N SER A 617 -18.68 34.30 -0.57
CA SER A 617 -18.83 32.83 -0.61
C SER A 617 -17.95 32.18 -1.68
N LEU A 618 -17.81 30.85 -1.65
CA LEU A 618 -17.08 30.11 -2.69
C LEU A 618 -17.79 30.24 -4.04
N GLU A 619 -19.12 30.19 -4.04
CA GLU A 619 -19.95 30.37 -5.24
C GLU A 619 -19.71 31.73 -5.91
N ALA A 620 -19.56 32.80 -5.13
CA ALA A 620 -19.29 34.14 -5.65
C ALA A 620 -17.84 34.32 -6.14
N LEU A 621 -16.84 33.82 -5.38
CA LEU A 621 -15.42 34.00 -5.74
C LEU A 621 -14.95 33.03 -6.82
N PHE A 622 -15.36 31.76 -6.72
CA PHE A 622 -14.85 30.65 -7.53
C PHE A 622 -16.03 29.83 -8.11
N SER A 623 -16.88 30.49 -8.89
CA SER A 623 -18.11 29.92 -9.44
C SER A 623 -17.95 28.57 -10.16
N ARG A 624 -16.84 28.38 -10.90
CA ARG A 624 -16.51 27.11 -11.57
C ARG A 624 -16.18 26.00 -10.59
N VAL A 625 -15.39 26.29 -9.54
CA VAL A 625 -15.11 25.34 -8.46
C VAL A 625 -16.40 24.93 -7.76
N TYR A 626 -17.26 25.89 -7.41
CA TYR A 626 -18.56 25.61 -6.80
C TYR A 626 -19.45 24.75 -7.71
N LYS A 627 -19.53 25.08 -9.01
CA LYS A 627 -20.28 24.29 -9.99
C LYS A 627 -19.79 22.84 -10.04
N ARG A 628 -18.48 22.62 -10.04
CA ARG A 628 -17.90 21.28 -10.02
C ARG A 628 -18.24 20.51 -8.73
N LEU A 629 -18.21 21.17 -7.58
CA LEU A 629 -18.61 20.57 -6.31
C LEU A 629 -20.11 20.20 -6.29
N LEU A 630 -20.97 21.04 -6.87
CA LEU A 630 -22.40 20.75 -7.03
C LEU A 630 -22.64 19.54 -7.95
N GLU A 631 -21.88 19.41 -9.05
CA GLU A 631 -21.91 18.23 -9.91
C GLU A 631 -21.50 16.97 -9.15
N ILE A 632 -20.41 17.04 -8.37
CA ILE A 632 -19.96 15.93 -7.51
C ILE A 632 -21.06 15.56 -6.51
N ALA A 633 -21.66 16.52 -5.82
CA ALA A 633 -22.73 16.29 -4.86
C ALA A 633 -23.94 15.58 -5.49
N ARG A 634 -24.36 16.02 -6.69
CA ARG A 634 -25.45 15.39 -7.45
C ARG A 634 -25.07 13.99 -7.91
N LYS A 635 -23.84 13.79 -8.37
CA LYS A 635 -23.35 12.48 -8.81
C LYS A 635 -23.35 11.47 -7.67
N LEU A 636 -22.86 11.85 -6.50
CA LEU A 636 -22.84 10.97 -5.33
C LEU A 636 -24.26 10.59 -4.90
N VAL A 637 -25.14 11.58 -4.73
CA VAL A 637 -26.49 11.36 -4.16
C VAL A 637 -27.49 10.83 -5.18
N TYR A 638 -27.58 11.44 -6.36
CA TYR A 638 -28.62 11.11 -7.34
C TYR A 638 -28.23 10.01 -8.33
N GLU A 639 -26.98 9.99 -8.81
CA GLU A 639 -26.55 8.98 -9.79
C GLU A 639 -26.09 7.69 -9.11
N ASN A 640 -25.36 7.80 -7.99
CA ASN A 640 -24.78 6.65 -7.28
C ASN A 640 -25.57 6.25 -6.03
N HIS A 641 -26.67 6.97 -5.72
CA HIS A 641 -27.57 6.68 -4.60
C HIS A 641 -26.89 6.60 -3.23
N TRP A 642 -25.80 7.36 -3.04
CA TRP A 642 -25.19 7.48 -1.72
C TRP A 642 -26.10 8.25 -0.78
N ALA A 643 -26.01 7.94 0.52
CA ALA A 643 -26.58 8.79 1.55
C ALA A 643 -26.00 10.21 1.42
N PRO A 644 -26.63 11.24 2.01
CA PRO A 644 -26.02 12.56 2.04
C PRO A 644 -24.59 12.52 2.57
N GLN A 645 -23.66 13.15 1.84
CA GLN A 645 -22.22 13.11 2.12
C GLN A 645 -21.68 14.41 2.70
N GLU A 646 -20.67 14.27 3.55
CA GLU A 646 -19.68 15.29 3.90
C GLU A 646 -18.40 15.03 3.09
N VAL A 647 -17.95 16.03 2.34
CA VAL A 647 -16.87 15.95 1.38
C VAL A 647 -15.78 16.96 1.75
N GLU A 648 -14.57 16.48 2.04
CA GLU A 648 -13.38 17.31 2.17
C GLU A 648 -12.76 17.52 0.80
N PHE A 649 -12.54 18.78 0.40
CA PHE A 649 -11.98 19.11 -0.91
C PHE A 649 -10.86 20.15 -0.82
N THR A 650 -10.02 20.17 -1.85
CA THR A 650 -9.03 21.21 -2.09
C THR A 650 -9.05 21.56 -3.56
N PHE A 651 -8.88 22.84 -3.89
CA PHE A 651 -8.78 23.32 -5.25
C PHE A 651 -7.51 24.13 -5.48
N GLN A 652 -6.95 23.99 -6.67
CA GLN A 652 -5.79 24.76 -7.14
C GLN A 652 -6.16 25.47 -8.44
N GLY A 653 -6.14 26.80 -8.42
CA GLY A 653 -6.63 27.63 -9.50
C GLY A 653 -8.16 27.68 -9.60
N GLU A 654 -8.66 28.45 -10.56
CA GLU A 654 -10.09 28.78 -10.68
C GLU A 654 -10.90 27.79 -11.54
N GLY A 655 -10.25 26.78 -12.12
CA GLY A 655 -10.87 25.83 -13.04
C GLY A 655 -11.56 24.64 -12.35
N GLU A 656 -12.53 24.03 -13.03
CA GLU A 656 -13.21 22.79 -12.58
C GLU A 656 -12.20 21.63 -12.42
N GLU A 657 -11.20 21.57 -13.30
CA GLU A 657 -10.11 20.59 -13.26
C GLU A 657 -9.19 20.74 -12.04
N GLY A 658 -9.22 21.90 -11.38
CA GLY A 658 -8.41 22.18 -10.20
C GLY A 658 -8.97 21.55 -8.93
N VAL A 659 -10.17 20.96 -8.94
CA VAL A 659 -10.86 20.44 -7.75
C VAL A 659 -10.50 18.98 -7.47
N TYR A 660 -10.03 18.73 -6.26
CA TYR A 660 -9.69 17.40 -5.75
C TYR A 660 -10.53 17.08 -4.52
N VAL A 661 -11.16 15.89 -4.53
CA VAL A 661 -11.80 15.34 -3.35
C VAL A 661 -10.76 14.56 -2.55
N LEU A 662 -10.60 14.91 -1.28
CA LEU A 662 -9.62 14.32 -0.37
C LEU A 662 -10.23 13.27 0.56
N GLN A 663 -11.54 13.37 0.81
CA GLN A 663 -12.29 12.44 1.64
C GLN A 663 -13.79 12.63 1.37
N SER A 664 -14.57 11.54 1.47
CA SER A 664 -16.02 11.60 1.61
C SER A 664 -16.45 10.70 2.76
N ARG A 665 -17.55 11.03 3.43
CA ARG A 665 -18.20 10.17 4.42
C ARG A 665 -19.67 10.51 4.54
N ASP A 666 -20.45 9.57 5.06
CA ASP A 666 -21.86 9.81 5.36
C ASP A 666 -22.03 10.97 6.35
N MET A 667 -22.99 11.84 6.05
CA MET A 667 -23.47 12.87 6.97
C MET A 667 -24.20 12.21 8.14
N ILE A 668 -24.05 12.80 9.32
CA ILE A 668 -24.78 12.38 10.51
C ILE A 668 -26.27 12.82 10.36
N PRO A 669 -27.28 12.05 10.84
CA PRO A 669 -28.70 12.27 10.51
C PRO A 669 -29.25 13.66 10.84
N ARG A 670 -30.17 14.13 9.99
CA ARG A 670 -30.83 15.44 10.07
C ARG A 670 -31.97 15.44 11.09
N ILE A 671 -31.86 16.31 12.09
CA ILE A 671 -32.86 16.76 13.09
C ILE A 671 -33.73 15.67 13.76
N LYS A 672 -33.62 15.57 15.10
CA LYS A 672 -34.65 14.94 15.95
C LYS A 672 -35.94 15.76 15.90
N ARG A 673 -37.10 15.12 15.62
CA ARG A 673 -38.44 15.77 15.57
C ARG A 673 -38.86 16.44 16.89
N SER A 674 -38.22 16.09 18.00
CA SER A 674 -38.41 16.67 19.33
C SER A 674 -37.07 17.21 19.84
N TYR A 675 -37.04 18.46 20.30
CA TYR A 675 -35.82 19.06 20.86
C TYR A 675 -36.13 20.07 21.97
N PRO A 676 -35.18 20.28 22.90
CA PRO A 676 -35.34 21.29 23.93
C PRO A 676 -35.16 22.71 23.37
N VAL A 677 -35.98 23.65 23.84
CA VAL A 677 -35.88 25.10 23.59
C VAL A 677 -36.00 25.86 24.91
N PHE A 678 -35.47 27.08 24.96
CA PHE A 678 -35.71 27.95 26.11
C PHE A 678 -37.14 28.48 26.09
N LYS A 679 -37.82 28.45 27.24
CA LYS A 679 -39.12 29.12 27.38
C LYS A 679 -38.94 30.62 27.13
N LYS A 680 -39.88 31.24 26.42
CA LYS A 680 -39.90 32.70 26.27
C LYS A 680 -40.18 33.36 27.62
N VAL A 681 -39.25 34.19 28.07
CA VAL A 681 -39.32 35.00 29.30
C VAL A 681 -39.11 36.48 28.93
N GLU A 682 -39.74 37.41 29.64
CA GLU A 682 -39.68 38.86 29.32
C GLU A 682 -38.26 39.46 29.42
N ASP A 683 -37.38 38.84 30.22
CA ASP A 683 -36.01 39.31 30.51
C ASP A 683 -34.92 38.66 29.62
N LEU A 684 -35.29 37.93 28.56
CA LEU A 684 -34.32 37.20 27.72
C LEU A 684 -33.26 38.12 27.08
N GLY A 685 -33.62 39.36 26.78
CA GLY A 685 -32.73 40.33 26.13
C GLY A 685 -31.60 40.81 27.04
N SER A 686 -31.82 40.95 28.35
CA SER A 686 -30.79 41.42 29.30
C SER A 686 -29.75 40.34 29.62
N ARG A 687 -30.12 39.07 29.42
CA ARG A 687 -29.29 37.90 29.69
C ARG A 687 -28.51 37.42 28.48
N TYR A 688 -28.75 37.96 27.30
CA TYR A 688 -28.11 37.54 26.06
C TYR A 688 -26.62 37.95 26.06
N LEU A 689 -25.74 36.96 25.96
CA LEU A 689 -24.28 37.16 25.94
C LEU A 689 -23.70 37.16 24.52
N GLY A 690 -24.44 36.65 23.54
CA GLY A 690 -24.03 36.57 22.15
C GLY A 690 -24.51 35.30 21.46
N SER A 691 -24.10 35.13 20.19
CA SER A 691 -24.39 33.94 19.40
C SER A 691 -23.14 33.44 18.70
N GLY A 692 -22.95 32.13 18.71
CA GLY A 692 -22.01 31.41 17.86
C GLY A 692 -22.73 30.69 16.73
N ILE A 693 -22.10 29.63 16.22
CA ILE A 693 -22.67 28.66 15.29
C ILE A 693 -23.25 27.50 16.11
N GLY A 694 -24.57 27.31 16.06
CA GLY A 694 -25.21 26.12 16.62
C GLY A 694 -24.87 24.88 15.81
N VAL A 695 -24.38 23.82 16.47
CA VAL A 695 -23.94 22.58 15.83
C VAL A 695 -24.91 21.42 16.10
N SER A 696 -25.15 21.12 17.38
CA SER A 696 -25.86 19.91 17.79
C SER A 696 -26.62 20.13 19.09
N GLY A 697 -27.68 19.35 19.31
CA GLY A 697 -28.52 19.43 20.51
C GLY A 697 -29.63 20.48 20.40
N GLY A 698 -30.00 21.06 21.55
CA GLY A 698 -30.99 22.12 21.68
C GLY A 698 -30.66 22.99 22.89
N ALA A 699 -31.65 23.61 23.53
CA ALA A 699 -31.42 24.40 24.73
C ALA A 699 -30.97 23.54 25.92
N ILE A 700 -29.87 23.94 26.56
CA ILE A 700 -29.39 23.39 27.84
C ILE A 700 -28.98 24.53 28.77
N ALA A 701 -29.35 24.43 30.04
CA ALA A 701 -28.92 25.34 31.11
C ALA A 701 -28.09 24.53 32.11
N GLY A 702 -26.90 25.02 32.43
CA GLY A 702 -25.94 24.29 33.24
C GLY A 702 -24.88 25.18 33.88
N LEU A 703 -23.90 24.54 34.52
CA LEU A 703 -22.80 25.20 35.20
C LEU A 703 -21.54 25.17 34.34
N ALA A 704 -20.84 26.30 34.26
CA ALA A 704 -19.63 26.46 33.46
C ALA A 704 -18.45 25.67 34.07
N ALA A 705 -17.69 24.98 33.22
CA ALA A 705 -16.45 24.29 33.57
C ALA A 705 -15.39 24.51 32.48
N PHE A 706 -14.10 24.48 32.86
CA PHE A 706 -12.98 24.75 31.93
C PHE A 706 -12.04 23.54 31.75
N ASP A 707 -11.98 22.65 32.73
CA ASP A 707 -11.11 21.47 32.73
C ASP A 707 -11.81 20.24 33.36
N LEU A 708 -11.14 19.09 33.28
CA LEU A 708 -11.64 17.82 33.82
C LEU A 708 -11.93 17.90 35.34
N GLU A 709 -11.04 18.54 36.09
CA GLU A 709 -11.18 18.68 37.55
C GLU A 709 -12.42 19.51 37.90
N SER A 710 -12.66 20.62 37.19
CA SER A 710 -13.85 21.46 37.34
C SER A 710 -15.13 20.68 37.04
N ILE A 711 -15.15 19.87 35.98
CA ILE A 711 -16.33 19.04 35.64
C ILE A 711 -16.61 18.04 36.77
N GLN A 712 -15.59 17.32 37.24
CA GLN A 712 -15.73 16.32 38.30
C GLN A 712 -16.19 16.96 39.62
N ARG A 713 -15.61 18.11 39.99
CA ARG A 713 -16.02 18.88 41.16
C ARG A 713 -17.49 19.28 41.09
N ILE A 714 -17.93 19.87 39.97
CA ILE A 714 -19.33 20.28 39.77
C ILE A 714 -20.26 19.08 39.85
N LYS A 715 -19.95 17.96 39.19
CA LYS A 715 -20.79 16.75 39.26
C LYS A 715 -20.92 16.18 40.66
N LYS A 716 -19.90 16.35 41.51
CA LYS A 716 -19.91 15.93 42.91
C LYS A 716 -20.69 16.89 43.82
N GLU A 717 -20.51 18.20 43.64
CA GLU A 717 -21.13 19.24 44.47
C GLU A 717 -22.60 19.51 44.08
N HIS A 718 -22.92 19.37 42.79
CA HIS A 718 -24.23 19.64 42.20
C HIS A 718 -24.73 18.44 41.36
N PRO A 719 -25.02 17.29 42.00
CA PRO A 719 -25.44 16.09 41.29
C PRO A 719 -26.72 16.34 40.49
N GLY A 720 -26.70 15.95 39.20
CA GLY A 720 -27.82 16.10 38.27
C GLY A 720 -27.91 17.46 37.58
N GLN A 721 -27.09 18.45 37.94
CA GLN A 721 -26.98 19.69 37.17
C GLN A 721 -26.15 19.47 35.91
N PRO A 722 -26.62 19.92 34.72
CA PRO A 722 -25.83 19.86 33.50
C PRO A 722 -24.54 20.67 33.60
N VAL A 723 -23.46 20.16 33.00
CA VAL A 723 -22.17 20.84 32.95
C VAL A 723 -21.85 21.29 31.53
N ILE A 724 -21.46 22.57 31.37
CA ILE A 724 -21.11 23.17 30.09
C ILE A 724 -19.61 23.43 30.08
N LEU A 725 -18.88 22.67 29.24
CA LEU A 725 -17.46 22.83 29.02
C LEU A 725 -17.19 24.05 28.12
N ILE A 726 -16.38 24.99 28.59
CA ILE A 726 -16.00 26.20 27.87
C ILE A 726 -14.51 26.12 27.52
N ARG A 727 -14.16 26.26 26.23
CA ARG A 727 -12.78 26.22 25.73
C ARG A 727 -12.52 27.29 24.66
N SER A 728 -11.27 27.70 24.44
CA SER A 728 -10.91 28.55 23.28
C SER A 728 -11.23 27.82 21.96
N ASP A 729 -10.70 26.61 21.84
CA ASP A 729 -10.85 25.65 20.77
C ASP A 729 -10.71 24.24 21.39
N THR A 730 -11.23 23.22 20.73
CA THR A 730 -11.02 21.82 21.18
C THR A 730 -9.95 21.16 20.36
N VAL A 731 -9.15 20.33 21.02
CA VAL A 731 -8.22 19.39 20.39
C VAL A 731 -8.71 17.95 20.61
N PRO A 732 -8.18 16.97 19.85
CA PRO A 732 -8.51 15.55 20.06
C PRO A 732 -8.29 15.04 21.49
N ASP A 733 -7.35 15.64 22.22
CA ASP A 733 -7.05 15.26 23.59
C ASP A 733 -8.18 15.59 24.57
N ASP A 734 -9.12 16.49 24.20
CA ASP A 734 -10.27 16.90 25.03
C ASP A 734 -11.44 15.89 25.01
N ILE A 735 -11.28 14.73 24.35
CA ILE A 735 -12.38 13.77 24.15
C ILE A 735 -12.98 13.28 25.47
N HIS A 736 -12.16 13.16 26.51
CA HIS A 736 -12.60 12.70 27.82
C HIS A 736 -13.51 13.74 28.47
N GLU A 737 -13.09 15.00 28.50
CA GLU A 737 -13.83 16.16 29.02
C GLU A 737 -15.15 16.36 28.27
N ILE A 738 -15.13 16.28 26.93
CA ILE A 738 -16.34 16.43 26.11
C ILE A 738 -17.32 15.29 26.36
N SER A 739 -16.83 14.06 26.55
CA SER A 739 -17.68 12.88 26.82
C SER A 739 -18.44 13.01 28.14
N ILE A 740 -17.80 13.55 29.17
CA ILE A 740 -18.44 13.72 30.48
C ILE A 740 -19.26 15.01 30.59
N ALA A 741 -18.99 16.04 29.80
CA ALA A 741 -19.80 17.27 29.78
C ALA A 741 -21.18 17.04 29.14
N ASP A 742 -22.14 17.92 29.41
CA ASP A 742 -23.50 17.88 28.81
C ASP A 742 -23.64 18.89 27.67
N GLY A 743 -22.87 19.98 27.73
CA GLY A 743 -22.75 20.98 26.67
C GLY A 743 -21.29 21.41 26.41
N LEU A 744 -21.04 21.91 25.20
CA LEU A 744 -19.74 22.42 24.76
C LEU A 744 -19.91 23.82 24.15
N LEU A 745 -19.14 24.78 24.64
CA LEU A 745 -19.08 26.15 24.13
C LEU A 745 -17.63 26.51 23.76
N THR A 746 -17.40 26.93 22.51
CA THR A 746 -16.05 27.32 22.04
C THR A 746 -15.98 28.72 21.45
N ALA A 747 -14.83 29.39 21.65
CA ALA A 747 -14.62 30.76 21.13
C ALA A 747 -14.30 30.75 19.63
N LYS A 748 -13.63 29.70 19.15
CA LYS A 748 -13.23 29.49 17.76
C LYS A 748 -13.82 28.19 17.24
N GLY A 749 -13.94 28.07 15.92
CA GLY A 749 -14.47 26.88 15.25
C GLY A 749 -15.60 27.19 14.28
N GLY A 750 -15.62 26.46 13.16
CA GLY A 750 -16.73 26.42 12.21
C GLY A 750 -17.68 25.25 12.46
N ALA A 751 -18.71 25.12 11.62
CA ALA A 751 -19.69 24.03 11.72
C ALA A 751 -19.07 22.64 11.48
N THR A 752 -17.89 22.61 10.85
CA THR A 752 -17.11 21.40 10.55
C THR A 752 -15.88 21.24 11.45
N SER A 753 -15.80 22.00 12.54
CA SER A 753 -14.65 21.94 13.45
C SER A 753 -14.58 20.63 14.22
N HIS A 754 -13.40 20.31 14.79
CA HIS A 754 -13.24 19.15 15.69
C HIS A 754 -14.31 19.11 16.80
N ALA A 755 -14.53 20.24 17.47
CA ALA A 755 -15.57 20.43 18.48
C ALA A 755 -16.94 19.98 17.95
N ALA A 756 -17.29 20.46 16.77
CA ALA A 756 -18.58 20.22 16.15
C ALA A 756 -18.80 18.73 15.83
N ILE A 757 -17.80 18.09 15.22
CA ILE A 757 -17.85 16.68 14.81
C ILE A 757 -17.96 15.77 16.04
N VAL A 758 -17.14 16.01 17.06
CA VAL A 758 -17.10 15.18 18.28
C VAL A 758 -18.37 15.36 19.11
N ALA A 759 -18.81 16.60 19.33
CA ALA A 759 -20.02 16.88 20.10
C ALA A 759 -21.25 16.25 19.45
N HIS A 760 -21.35 16.29 18.12
CA HIS A 760 -22.46 15.65 17.40
C HIS A 760 -22.43 14.12 17.57
N ARG A 761 -21.26 13.47 17.48
CA ARG A 761 -21.13 12.02 17.67
C ARG A 761 -21.48 11.56 19.08
N LEU A 762 -21.18 12.39 20.06
CA LEU A 762 -21.46 12.15 21.48
C LEU A 762 -22.86 12.66 21.93
N ASP A 763 -23.69 13.12 21.00
CA ASP A 763 -25.03 13.68 21.25
C ASP A 763 -25.03 14.81 22.31
N LYS A 764 -24.01 15.68 22.27
CA LYS A 764 -23.84 16.83 23.17
C LYS A 764 -24.43 18.09 22.59
N THR A 765 -24.91 18.98 23.45
CA THR A 765 -25.34 20.32 23.01
C THR A 765 -24.12 21.18 22.72
N CYS A 766 -24.00 21.74 21.52
CA CYS A 766 -22.77 22.42 21.12
C CYS A 766 -23.00 23.73 20.36
N VAL A 767 -22.28 24.75 20.81
CA VAL A 767 -22.16 26.06 20.15
C VAL A 767 -20.67 26.35 19.93
N VAL A 768 -20.29 26.66 18.69
CA VAL A 768 -18.89 26.91 18.32
C VAL A 768 -18.68 28.30 17.73
N GLY A 769 -17.46 28.82 17.79
CA GLY A 769 -17.11 30.07 17.13
C GLY A 769 -17.75 31.33 17.74
N LEU A 770 -17.95 31.37 19.06
CA LEU A 770 -18.41 32.57 19.76
C LEU A 770 -17.30 33.64 19.80
N GLY A 771 -17.15 34.43 18.74
CA GLY A 771 -16.03 35.34 18.54
C GLY A 771 -15.87 36.46 19.60
N ARG A 772 -16.95 36.74 20.35
CA ARG A 772 -16.95 37.69 21.50
C ARG A 772 -16.44 37.08 22.80
N MET A 773 -16.18 35.77 22.83
CA MET A 773 -15.60 35.09 23.96
C MET A 773 -14.07 35.20 23.95
N ARG A 774 -13.50 35.45 25.13
CA ARG A 774 -12.06 35.39 25.39
C ARG A 774 -11.83 34.45 26.56
N VAL A 775 -11.28 33.27 26.26
CA VAL A 775 -10.96 32.25 27.26
C VAL A 775 -9.53 32.44 27.73
N ARG A 776 -9.30 32.29 29.03
CA ARG A 776 -7.97 32.24 29.66
C ARG A 776 -7.82 30.87 30.31
N ASP A 777 -7.36 29.90 29.53
CA ASP A 777 -7.30 28.51 29.98
C ASP A 777 -6.41 28.36 31.23
N SER A 778 -5.33 29.13 31.37
CA SER A 778 -4.47 29.12 32.57
C SER A 778 -5.14 29.63 33.86
N GLU A 779 -6.21 30.41 33.72
CA GLU A 779 -6.93 31.01 34.84
C GLU A 779 -8.29 30.33 35.10
N ASN A 780 -8.69 29.34 34.27
CA ASN A 780 -10.02 28.72 34.30
C ASN A 780 -11.16 29.75 34.34
N THR A 781 -11.04 30.80 33.52
CA THR A 781 -12.06 31.85 33.37
C THR A 781 -12.24 32.23 31.91
N CYS A 782 -13.40 32.79 31.60
CA CYS A 782 -13.59 33.50 30.33
C CYS A 782 -14.36 34.80 30.53
N THR A 783 -14.33 35.62 29.49
CA THR A 783 -15.18 36.80 29.35
C THR A 783 -15.98 36.68 28.07
N ILE A 784 -17.30 36.90 28.14
CA ILE A 784 -18.20 36.88 27.01
C ILE A 784 -18.85 38.26 26.90
N ASP A 785 -18.50 39.01 25.86
CA ASP A 785 -18.99 40.39 25.65
C ASP A 785 -18.80 41.31 26.88
N GLY A 786 -17.68 41.12 27.60
CA GLY A 786 -17.34 41.85 28.82
C GLY A 786 -17.88 41.26 30.12
N HIS A 787 -18.76 40.24 30.07
CA HIS A 787 -19.25 39.54 31.25
C HIS A 787 -18.26 38.44 31.69
N PRO A 788 -17.74 38.47 32.93
CA PRO A 788 -16.88 37.40 33.45
C PRO A 788 -17.68 36.15 33.75
N VAL A 789 -17.13 34.99 33.40
CA VAL A 789 -17.68 33.65 33.69
C VAL A 789 -16.57 32.82 34.33
N GLN A 790 -16.87 32.23 35.48
CA GLN A 790 -16.01 31.37 36.27
C GLN A 790 -16.59 29.97 36.42
N THR A 791 -15.77 29.01 36.86
CA THR A 791 -16.24 27.66 37.15
C THR A 791 -17.38 27.68 38.16
N GLY A 792 -18.51 27.06 37.81
CA GLY A 792 -19.72 27.00 38.63
C GLY A 792 -20.76 28.09 38.32
N ASP A 793 -20.44 29.07 37.47
CA ASP A 793 -21.43 30.06 37.05
C ASP A 793 -22.49 29.43 36.14
N SER A 794 -23.74 29.87 36.29
CA SER A 794 -24.85 29.39 35.46
C SER A 794 -24.81 30.01 34.07
N ILE A 795 -24.80 29.16 33.06
CA ILE A 795 -24.81 29.54 31.64
C ILE A 795 -25.83 28.68 30.89
N SER A 796 -26.48 29.28 29.90
CA SER A 796 -27.48 28.61 29.08
C SER A 796 -27.10 28.73 27.61
N ILE A 797 -27.01 27.60 26.89
CA ILE A 797 -26.65 27.57 25.47
C ILE A 797 -27.73 26.84 24.66
N ASP A 798 -27.99 27.30 23.44
CA ASP A 798 -28.84 26.61 22.48
C ASP A 798 -28.02 26.15 21.27
N GLY A 799 -27.82 24.84 21.18
CA GLY A 799 -27.08 24.21 20.10
C GLY A 799 -27.73 24.29 18.71
N ARG A 800 -28.95 24.81 18.58
CA ARG A 800 -29.61 25.04 17.27
C ARG A 800 -29.44 26.47 16.79
N SER A 801 -29.85 27.44 17.60
CA SER A 801 -29.75 28.86 17.25
C SER A 801 -28.32 29.40 17.38
N GLY A 802 -27.50 28.76 18.20
CA GLY A 802 -26.17 29.26 18.57
C GLY A 802 -26.20 30.30 19.69
N ALA A 803 -27.37 30.61 20.25
CA ALA A 803 -27.54 31.63 21.27
C ALA A 803 -26.95 31.20 22.63
N VAL A 804 -26.35 32.16 23.33
CA VAL A 804 -25.74 32.00 24.65
C VAL A 804 -26.29 33.05 25.60
N TYR A 805 -26.70 32.62 26.79
CA TYR A 805 -27.32 33.45 27.82
C TYR A 805 -26.66 33.24 29.19
N SER A 806 -26.67 34.28 30.01
CA SER A 806 -26.31 34.21 31.42
C SER A 806 -27.46 33.65 32.26
N GLY A 807 -27.10 32.92 33.32
CA GLY A 807 -28.07 32.34 34.25
C GLY A 807 -28.67 31.01 33.80
N MET A 808 -29.52 30.45 34.66
CA MET A 808 -30.23 29.20 34.43
C MET A 808 -31.60 29.48 33.79
N LEU A 809 -31.74 29.22 32.49
CA LEU A 809 -33.02 29.39 31.79
C LEU A 809 -33.88 28.11 31.88
N GLU A 810 -35.20 28.27 31.96
CA GLU A 810 -36.11 27.14 31.88
C GLU A 810 -36.15 26.56 30.46
N VAL A 811 -36.03 25.24 30.37
CA VAL A 811 -36.04 24.48 29.12
C VAL A 811 -37.36 23.73 28.99
N GLU A 812 -37.98 23.79 27.82
CA GLU A 812 -39.15 22.98 27.44
C GLU A 812 -38.88 22.17 26.18
N ARG A 813 -39.64 21.09 25.94
CA ARG A 813 -39.52 20.30 24.71
C ARG A 813 -40.60 20.71 23.71
N VAL A 814 -40.16 21.00 22.49
CA VAL A 814 -41.06 21.25 21.35
C VAL A 814 -41.01 20.06 20.41
N ASN A 815 -42.18 19.64 19.93
CA ASN A 815 -42.32 18.65 18.86
C ASN A 815 -42.67 19.38 17.56
N LEU A 816 -41.86 19.20 16.52
CA LEU A 816 -42.20 19.69 15.18
C LEU A 816 -43.31 18.79 14.61
N SER A 817 -44.56 19.27 14.65
CA SER A 817 -45.66 18.68 13.88
C SER A 817 -45.46 18.98 12.39
N SER A 818 -45.70 17.99 11.54
CA SER A 818 -45.59 18.11 10.08
C SER A 818 -46.36 19.31 9.52
N SER A 819 -45.68 20.08 8.67
CA SER A 819 -46.19 21.07 7.70
C SER A 819 -47.05 22.21 8.25
N ALA A 820 -46.44 23.35 8.64
CA ALA A 820 -47.04 24.68 8.48
C ALA A 820 -46.10 25.87 8.73
N ASP A 821 -45.14 25.80 9.67
CA ASP A 821 -44.49 27.04 10.15
C ASP A 821 -43.02 27.18 9.73
N TYR A 822 -42.80 27.39 8.43
CA TYR A 822 -41.56 27.97 7.91
C TYR A 822 -41.92 29.08 6.91
N GLU A 823 -42.29 30.24 7.45
CA GLU A 823 -42.15 31.56 6.79
C GLU A 823 -41.27 32.47 7.65
#